data_AF-A0A4Q9M0W5-F1
#
_entry.id   AF-A0A4Q9M0W5-F1
#
_cell.length_a   1.000
_cell.length_b   1.000
_cell.length_c   1.000
_cell.angle_alpha   90.00
_cell.angle_beta   90.00
_cell.angle_gamma   90.00
#
_symmetry.space_group_name_H-M   'P 1'
#
loop_
_entity.id
_entity.type
_entity.pdbx_description
1 polymer ?
#
loop_
_entity_poly.entity_id
_entity_poly.type
_entity_poly.pdbx_seq_one_letter_code
_entity_poly.pdbx_strand_id
1 'polypeptide(L)'
;MNNFEDLKLYFMFNMLYYLILFQFIIANNFTYSFERNGNLEILFFRINKEESAFNTLAPNFCDLYISFHESFESNHEKTRILNDFITSSKSLHKYERGIIQCNFELSYILRLSKDIAEIPCVLNNYQFSCILAVLKRLKAVENKRLFEFIKFLIITDFFLYNNCLNIQEIFDWALSLEINVQSSNIILSIIFNFLMLAHVFYDGNLIILENTSEIYDLKVFDTQVLYKSLLVNNIKVFYSLENALKNPQILETFKSMFSMLNIRSIVLYNNQRSKILESDFEFPMFKIDGIKSITIIDFREFSSSLFLKRLRKHIRKDLEVLKFQNTYIDISTLTTILKDQRFKKLVLNNGGIPVFFHLSNNFTGLNQSLKCIDFRNVTVDLDWWKKFFMEANVDKIIIHFSIQFAQDAFIMAFGFVPFPSSNNVTYFKVIFDNPQIPTSFFGSLSCLKNLRTLKISKYLVSEAIHSRLFEVIENFKVLKCLVLRKYGYSKKYYISLFKNPAIENLHLESIFQDSEIFIVDFLNYYSSLTKLVLINIMICQSSFIEIFELKKLTSLTYRSCIVEPKINSEPFCLKSKNISLLTINSNNLNDFKNIDLLSNLETIENLNLSLCNLPSGYLSKLSLLCNLSLKILSYEFNSLNLNDLQRMGKLETLEELNLRGCKFIRINFCKLNCECKFLYSLKKLDIWLVRINNEDLKFICNFRNLRNLTLTLSGLDLYALEDCLILLKIYQFSTHVNIADRGFIKLFGCLNEKGIRVIRI
;
A
#
# COMPACT_ATOMS: atom_id res chain seq x y z
N MET A 1 -71.65 1.75 2.51
CA MET A 1 -71.10 2.87 1.72
C MET A 1 -69.72 3.14 2.29
N ASN A 2 -68.64 2.96 1.49
CA ASN A 2 -67.27 3.50 1.71
C ASN A 2 -66.21 2.94 0.72
N ASN A 3 -66.51 1.92 -0.09
CA ASN A 3 -65.57 1.37 -1.07
C ASN A 3 -65.21 2.30 -2.26
N PHE A 4 -65.85 3.47 -2.40
CA PHE A 4 -65.62 4.36 -3.54
C PHE A 4 -64.55 5.42 -3.27
N GLU A 5 -64.28 5.78 -2.01
CA GLU A 5 -63.23 6.74 -1.66
C GLU A 5 -61.84 6.09 -1.57
N ASP A 6 -61.74 4.88 -1.03
CA ASP A 6 -60.48 4.13 -0.98
C ASP A 6 -59.97 3.74 -2.38
N LEU A 7 -60.89 3.38 -3.29
CA LEU A 7 -60.55 3.11 -4.69
C LEU A 7 -60.08 4.38 -5.42
N LYS A 8 -60.62 5.54 -5.05
CA LYS A 8 -60.27 6.85 -5.62
C LYS A 8 -58.91 7.33 -5.12
N LEU A 9 -58.59 7.10 -3.84
CA LEU A 9 -57.26 7.35 -3.28
C LEU A 9 -56.21 6.42 -3.92
N TYR A 10 -56.53 5.13 -4.07
CA TYR A 10 -55.65 4.15 -4.71
C TYR A 10 -55.41 4.46 -6.20
N PHE A 11 -56.43 4.88 -6.94
CA PHE A 11 -56.27 5.36 -8.33
C PHE A 11 -55.52 6.68 -8.40
N MET A 12 -55.69 7.61 -7.45
CA MET A 12 -54.93 8.86 -7.40
C MET A 12 -53.44 8.62 -7.13
N PHE A 13 -53.10 7.73 -6.19
CA PHE A 13 -51.70 7.37 -5.91
C PHE A 13 -51.05 6.62 -7.07
N ASN A 14 -51.78 5.70 -7.72
CA ASN A 14 -51.27 5.03 -8.93
C ASN A 14 -51.15 5.98 -10.12
N MET A 15 -52.08 6.93 -10.30
CA MET A 15 -51.96 7.98 -11.32
C MET A 15 -50.77 8.90 -11.05
N LEU A 16 -50.51 9.30 -9.80
CA LEU A 16 -49.32 10.04 -9.39
C LEU A 16 -48.04 9.24 -9.67
N TYR A 17 -48.02 7.95 -9.32
CA TYR A 17 -46.92 7.03 -9.59
C TYR A 17 -46.66 6.85 -11.09
N TYR A 18 -47.70 6.71 -11.92
CA TYR A 18 -47.58 6.62 -13.37
C TYR A 18 -47.20 7.97 -14.02
N LEU A 19 -47.66 9.10 -13.50
CA LEU A 19 -47.25 10.44 -13.96
C LEU A 19 -45.76 10.73 -13.65
N ILE A 20 -45.26 10.22 -12.52
CA ILE A 20 -43.83 10.24 -12.16
C ILE A 20 -43.01 9.32 -13.08
N LEU A 21 -43.54 8.15 -13.45
CA LEU A 21 -42.91 7.20 -14.37
C LEU A 21 -42.86 7.66 -15.84
N PHE A 22 -43.76 8.55 -16.27
CA PHE A 22 -43.88 9.00 -17.68
C PHE A 22 -43.21 10.35 -18.02
N GLN A 23 -42.29 10.87 -17.20
CA GLN A 23 -41.54 12.11 -17.48
C GLN A 23 -42.40 13.36 -17.80
N PHE A 24 -43.62 13.46 -17.27
CA PHE A 24 -44.37 14.72 -17.26
C PHE A 24 -44.47 15.26 -15.83
N ILE A 25 -43.35 15.79 -15.33
CA ILE A 25 -43.35 16.64 -14.13
C ILE A 25 -42.99 18.04 -14.59
N ILE A 26 -43.97 18.94 -14.59
CA ILE A 26 -43.72 20.38 -14.58
C ILE A 26 -43.06 20.65 -13.23
N ALA A 27 -41.76 20.98 -13.24
CA ALA A 27 -41.04 21.37 -12.03
C ALA A 27 -41.58 22.73 -11.57
N ASN A 28 -42.36 22.75 -10.49
CA ASN A 28 -42.83 24.00 -9.89
C ASN A 28 -41.66 24.73 -9.24
N ASN A 29 -41.47 26.00 -9.60
CA ASN A 29 -40.46 26.86 -8.98
C ASN A 29 -40.99 27.45 -7.68
N PHE A 30 -40.26 27.22 -6.60
CA PHE A 30 -40.52 27.83 -5.31
C PHE A 30 -39.48 28.91 -5.06
N THR A 31 -39.96 30.12 -4.76
CA THR A 31 -39.11 31.23 -4.33
C THR A 31 -39.43 31.55 -2.87
N TYR A 32 -38.40 31.62 -2.02
CA TYR A 32 -38.49 31.94 -0.60
C TYR A 32 -37.58 33.13 -0.27
N SER A 33 -38.05 34.14 0.46
CA SER A 33 -37.18 35.08 1.16
C SER A 33 -36.74 34.48 2.48
N PHE A 34 -35.59 34.91 2.98
CA PHE A 34 -35.23 34.73 4.37
C PHE A 34 -34.79 36.04 5.01
N GLU A 35 -35.07 36.19 6.31
CA GLU A 35 -34.56 37.28 7.15
C GLU A 35 -33.98 36.71 8.45
N ARG A 36 -32.98 37.38 8.99
CA ARG A 36 -32.43 37.08 10.31
C ARG A 36 -33.02 38.03 11.35
N ASN A 37 -33.64 37.48 12.39
CA ASN A 37 -34.16 38.30 13.48
C ASN A 37 -33.07 38.64 14.52
N GLY A 38 -33.39 39.54 15.46
CA GLY A 38 -32.44 40.00 16.49
C GLY A 38 -31.89 38.90 17.42
N ASN A 39 -32.49 37.71 17.43
CA ASN A 39 -32.02 36.55 18.19
C ASN A 39 -31.15 35.61 17.35
N LEU A 40 -30.62 36.08 16.21
CA LEU A 40 -29.87 35.32 15.23
C LEU A 40 -30.66 34.19 14.55
N GLU A 41 -31.99 34.15 14.71
CA GLU A 41 -32.86 33.16 14.09
C GLU A 41 -33.08 33.49 12.62
N ILE A 42 -33.13 32.48 11.75
CA ILE A 42 -33.47 32.68 10.33
C ILE A 42 -34.93 32.32 10.11
N LEU A 43 -35.67 33.24 9.52
CA LEU A 43 -37.08 33.13 9.18
C LEU A 43 -37.21 33.01 7.67
N PHE A 44 -38.01 32.06 7.18
CA PHE A 44 -38.29 31.88 5.76
C PHE A 44 -39.72 32.30 5.43
N PHE A 45 -39.89 33.01 4.32
CA PHE A 45 -41.18 33.43 3.77
C PHE A 45 -41.29 32.97 2.33
N ARG A 46 -42.40 32.36 1.93
CA ARG A 46 -42.63 31.97 0.54
C ARG A 46 -43.10 33.19 -0.26
N ILE A 47 -42.36 33.57 -1.31
CA ILE A 47 -42.60 34.82 -2.06
C ILE A 47 -43.68 34.66 -3.13
N ASN A 48 -43.81 33.52 -3.82
CA ASN A 48 -44.85 33.31 -4.83
C ASN A 48 -45.09 31.84 -5.21
N LYS A 49 -46.25 31.58 -5.84
CA LYS A 49 -46.75 30.29 -6.34
C LYS A 49 -46.88 30.31 -7.89
N GLU A 50 -46.03 31.05 -8.58
CA GLU A 50 -46.07 31.13 -10.05
C GLU A 50 -45.39 29.90 -10.66
N GLU A 51 -46.17 29.09 -11.39
CA GLU A 51 -45.72 27.94 -12.17
C GLU A 51 -44.91 28.42 -13.38
N SER A 52 -43.65 28.81 -13.18
CA SER A 52 -42.73 29.10 -14.27
C SER A 52 -41.90 27.86 -14.60
N ALA A 53 -41.94 27.40 -15.85
CA ALA A 53 -41.11 26.30 -16.32
C ALA A 53 -39.62 26.66 -16.25
N PHE A 54 -38.81 25.85 -15.55
CA PHE A 54 -37.36 25.92 -15.66
C PHE A 54 -36.96 25.38 -17.04
N ASN A 55 -36.44 26.24 -17.90
CA ASN A 55 -35.82 25.82 -19.16
C ASN A 55 -34.42 25.27 -18.89
N THR A 56 -34.35 24.08 -18.32
CA THR A 56 -33.16 23.22 -18.41
C THR A 56 -33.64 21.80 -18.66
N LEU A 57 -33.45 21.35 -19.90
CA LEU A 57 -33.59 19.96 -20.33
C LEU A 57 -32.63 19.06 -19.52
N ALA A 58 -33.07 18.59 -18.36
CA ALA A 58 -32.54 17.40 -17.71
C ALA A 58 -33.55 16.87 -16.68
N PRO A 59 -34.07 15.63 -16.82
CA PRO A 59 -34.85 15.03 -15.75
C PRO A 59 -33.91 14.74 -14.56
N ASN A 60 -34.37 15.02 -13.33
CA ASN A 60 -33.85 14.52 -12.04
C ASN A 60 -32.82 15.32 -11.22
N PHE A 61 -32.51 16.60 -11.49
CA PHE A 61 -31.63 17.38 -10.59
C PHE A 61 -32.39 18.34 -9.66
N CYS A 62 -32.10 18.26 -8.35
CA CYS A 62 -32.61 19.21 -7.35
C CYS A 62 -31.78 20.50 -7.39
N ASP A 63 -32.37 21.58 -7.89
CA ASP A 63 -31.69 22.87 -8.01
C ASP A 63 -32.04 23.80 -6.85
N LEU A 64 -31.03 24.41 -6.26
CA LEU A 64 -31.14 25.36 -5.15
C LEU A 64 -30.18 26.54 -5.39
N TYR A 65 -30.75 27.71 -5.64
CA TYR A 65 -30.06 28.98 -5.82
C TYR A 65 -30.31 29.89 -4.62
N ILE A 66 -29.25 30.53 -4.13
CA ILE A 66 -29.34 31.50 -3.02
C ILE A 66 -28.77 32.81 -3.54
N SER A 67 -29.59 33.86 -3.58
CA SER A 67 -29.19 35.23 -3.87
C SER A 67 -29.35 36.10 -2.64
N PHE A 68 -28.46 37.08 -2.48
CA PHE A 68 -28.49 38.02 -1.37
C PHE A 68 -29.00 39.36 -1.88
N HIS A 69 -30.01 39.92 -1.22
CA HIS A 69 -30.64 41.19 -1.61
C HIS A 69 -30.83 42.07 -0.38
N GLU A 70 -30.66 43.38 -0.54
CA GLU A 70 -30.73 44.35 0.56
C GLU A 70 -32.17 44.78 0.92
N SER A 71 -33.17 44.50 0.06
CA SER A 71 -34.54 44.96 0.30
C SER A 71 -35.59 44.03 -0.32
N PHE A 72 -36.45 43.44 0.53
CA PHE A 72 -37.70 42.78 0.13
C PHE A 72 -38.81 43.11 1.13
N GLU A 73 -39.98 43.45 0.61
CA GLU A 73 -41.24 43.45 1.35
C GLU A 73 -42.00 42.18 0.99
N SER A 74 -42.36 41.34 1.95
CA SER A 74 -43.24 40.20 1.70
C SER A 74 -44.21 39.97 2.87
N ASN A 75 -45.51 40.11 2.58
CA ASN A 75 -46.62 39.76 3.46
C ASN A 75 -47.04 38.31 3.19
N HIS A 76 -46.35 37.31 3.75
CA HIS A 76 -46.72 35.88 3.60
C HIS A 76 -46.36 35.01 4.81
N GLU A 77 -46.88 33.76 4.80
CA GLU A 77 -46.80 32.77 5.88
C GLU A 77 -45.36 32.54 6.38
N LYS A 78 -45.18 32.73 7.69
CA LYS A 78 -43.90 32.64 8.39
C LYS A 78 -43.63 31.21 8.83
N THR A 79 -42.57 30.60 8.33
CA THR A 79 -42.06 29.34 8.90
C THR A 79 -40.78 29.59 9.70
N ARG A 80 -40.79 29.13 10.95
CA ARG A 80 -39.74 29.36 11.94
C ARG A 80 -38.86 28.12 11.97
N ILE A 81 -37.67 28.07 11.36
CA ILE A 81 -36.90 26.80 11.24
C ILE A 81 -35.39 27.04 11.14
N LEU A 82 -34.61 26.21 11.85
CA LEU A 82 -33.14 26.00 11.75
C LEU A 82 -32.22 27.12 12.26
N ASN A 83 -32.30 27.45 13.55
CA ASN A 83 -31.29 28.33 14.17
C ASN A 83 -29.96 27.60 14.34
N ASP A 84 -29.94 26.46 15.01
CA ASP A 84 -28.71 25.82 15.51
C ASP A 84 -27.75 25.34 14.40
N PHE A 85 -28.26 24.90 13.25
CA PHE A 85 -27.42 24.43 12.14
C PHE A 85 -26.85 25.57 11.31
N ILE A 86 -27.63 26.63 11.05
CA ILE A 86 -27.22 27.75 10.19
C ILE A 86 -26.38 28.77 10.96
N THR A 87 -26.54 28.88 12.28
CA THR A 87 -25.66 29.69 13.15
C THR A 87 -24.19 29.31 13.11
N SER A 88 -23.82 28.17 12.53
CA SER A 88 -22.41 27.77 12.37
C SER A 88 -21.79 28.11 11.00
N SER A 89 -22.58 28.49 9.98
CA SER A 89 -22.04 28.71 8.63
C SER A 89 -21.52 30.15 8.47
N LYS A 90 -20.20 30.31 8.50
CA LYS A 90 -19.48 31.61 8.40
C LYS A 90 -19.96 32.53 7.26
N SER A 91 -20.51 31.99 6.16
CA SER A 91 -20.98 32.76 5.01
C SER A 91 -22.34 33.43 5.19
N LEU A 92 -23.25 32.88 6.01
CA LEU A 92 -24.58 33.48 6.25
C LEU A 92 -24.57 34.55 7.36
N HIS A 93 -23.48 34.67 8.12
CA HIS A 93 -23.35 35.73 9.12
C HIS A 93 -23.22 37.14 8.54
N LYS A 94 -22.93 37.26 7.23
CA LYS A 94 -22.66 38.56 6.60
C LYS A 94 -23.90 39.29 6.09
N TYR A 95 -25.04 38.60 5.97
CA TYR A 95 -26.23 39.13 5.31
C TYR A 95 -27.48 38.93 6.20
N GLU A 96 -28.25 40.00 6.42
CA GLU A 96 -29.46 39.98 7.25
C GLU A 96 -30.68 39.43 6.49
N ARG A 97 -30.67 39.47 5.14
CA ARG A 97 -31.80 39.09 4.28
C ARG A 97 -31.31 38.46 2.96
N GLY A 98 -32.16 37.67 2.30
CA GLY A 98 -31.89 37.11 0.97
C GLY A 98 -33.05 36.32 0.37
N ILE A 99 -32.85 35.77 -0.84
CA ILE A 99 -33.82 34.94 -1.58
C ILE A 99 -33.22 33.56 -1.87
N ILE A 100 -34.08 32.55 -1.85
CA ILE A 100 -33.81 31.17 -2.22
C ILE A 100 -34.78 30.77 -3.31
N GLN A 101 -34.27 30.19 -4.39
CA GLN A 101 -35.06 29.60 -5.46
C GLN A 101 -34.75 28.11 -5.54
N CYS A 102 -35.79 27.28 -5.57
CA CYS A 102 -35.66 25.83 -5.69
C CYS A 102 -36.81 25.19 -6.47
N ASN A 103 -36.56 24.03 -7.06
CA ASN A 103 -37.56 23.24 -7.78
C ASN A 103 -38.27 22.19 -6.91
N PHE A 104 -38.25 22.38 -5.59
CA PHE A 104 -38.86 21.51 -4.58
C PHE A 104 -39.43 22.34 -3.42
N GLU A 105 -40.36 21.79 -2.64
CA GLU A 105 -40.99 22.49 -1.52
C GLU A 105 -40.06 22.57 -0.29
N LEU A 106 -39.18 23.58 -0.28
CA LEU A 106 -38.20 23.82 0.79
C LEU A 106 -38.85 23.90 2.19
N SER A 107 -40.05 24.48 2.33
CA SER A 107 -40.72 24.58 3.63
C SER A 107 -41.06 23.23 4.24
N TYR A 108 -41.41 22.23 3.42
CA TYR A 108 -41.64 20.86 3.88
C TYR A 108 -40.35 20.27 4.42
N ILE A 109 -39.26 20.39 3.67
CA ILE A 109 -37.94 19.84 4.04
C ILE A 109 -37.35 20.52 5.27
N LEU A 110 -37.49 21.84 5.38
CA LEU A 110 -37.02 22.58 6.54
C LEU A 110 -37.77 22.11 7.79
N ARG A 111 -39.09 21.83 7.73
CA ARG A 111 -39.88 21.41 8.90
C ARG A 111 -39.37 20.09 9.49
N LEU A 112 -38.85 19.17 8.67
CA LEU A 112 -38.28 17.87 9.07
C LEU A 112 -37.13 17.93 10.08
N SER A 113 -36.55 19.11 10.32
CA SER A 113 -35.32 19.28 11.12
C SER A 113 -35.53 19.74 12.57
N LYS A 114 -36.74 20.18 12.93
CA LYS A 114 -37.05 20.67 14.28
C LYS A 114 -37.39 19.55 15.26
N ASP A 115 -37.99 18.49 14.76
CA ASP A 115 -38.27 17.27 15.49
C ASP A 115 -37.97 16.09 14.57
N ILE A 116 -36.96 15.29 14.92
CA ILE A 116 -36.57 14.10 14.15
C ILE A 116 -37.70 13.06 14.17
N ALA A 117 -38.62 13.11 15.14
CA ALA A 117 -39.80 12.26 15.19
C ALA A 117 -40.88 12.66 14.16
N GLU A 118 -40.82 13.87 13.58
CA GLU A 118 -41.73 14.30 12.50
C GLU A 118 -41.26 13.82 11.12
N ILE A 119 -40.07 13.21 11.02
CA ILE A 119 -39.60 12.60 9.79
C ILE A 119 -40.51 11.42 9.48
N PRO A 120 -41.16 11.38 8.30
CA PRO A 120 -41.90 10.20 7.88
C PRO A 120 -40.96 9.00 7.99
N CYS A 121 -41.41 7.90 8.59
CA CYS A 121 -40.59 6.70 8.77
C CYS A 121 -40.00 6.12 7.47
N VAL A 122 -40.44 6.64 6.31
CA VAL A 122 -40.11 6.23 4.96
C VAL A 122 -39.85 7.49 4.12
N LEU A 123 -38.61 7.72 3.68
CA LEU A 123 -38.27 8.82 2.76
C LEU A 123 -38.05 8.25 1.35
N ASN A 124 -38.47 8.97 0.33
CA ASN A 124 -38.11 8.62 -1.05
C ASN A 124 -36.81 9.31 -1.49
N ASN A 125 -36.19 8.82 -2.57
CA ASN A 125 -34.92 9.35 -3.09
C ASN A 125 -34.96 10.85 -3.37
N TYR A 126 -36.10 11.34 -3.84
CA TYR A 126 -36.29 12.75 -4.14
C TYR A 126 -36.22 13.59 -2.86
N GLN A 127 -36.96 13.21 -1.81
CA GLN A 127 -36.93 13.90 -0.51
C GLN A 127 -35.53 13.88 0.11
N PHE A 128 -34.84 12.73 0.07
CA PHE A 128 -33.47 12.60 0.57
C PHE A 128 -32.48 13.48 -0.22
N SER A 129 -32.58 13.49 -1.55
CA SER A 129 -31.78 14.34 -2.44
C SER A 129 -32.01 15.82 -2.16
N CYS A 130 -33.26 16.22 -1.92
CA CYS A 130 -33.59 17.61 -1.61
C CYS A 130 -33.05 18.02 -0.22
N ILE A 131 -33.19 17.17 0.82
CA ILE A 131 -32.63 17.40 2.17
C ILE A 131 -31.13 17.68 2.07
N LEU A 132 -30.41 16.82 1.37
CA LEU A 132 -28.97 16.97 1.27
C LEU A 132 -28.56 18.17 0.39
N ALA A 133 -29.34 18.54 -0.64
CA ALA A 133 -29.06 19.71 -1.49
C ALA A 133 -29.12 21.01 -0.70
N VAL A 134 -30.13 21.11 0.18
CA VAL A 134 -30.29 22.21 1.15
C VAL A 134 -29.07 22.29 2.06
N LEU A 135 -28.67 21.15 2.66
CA LEU A 135 -27.54 21.10 3.59
C LEU A 135 -26.22 21.52 2.95
N LYS A 136 -25.96 21.12 1.69
CA LYS A 136 -24.74 21.49 0.96
C LYS A 136 -24.67 22.99 0.69
N ARG A 137 -25.72 23.58 0.12
CA ARG A 137 -25.73 25.01 -0.24
C ARG A 137 -25.62 25.92 1.00
N LEU A 138 -26.14 25.46 2.13
CA LEU A 138 -25.99 26.13 3.42
C LEU A 138 -24.60 25.94 4.07
N LYS A 139 -23.68 25.20 3.44
CA LYS A 139 -22.36 24.82 3.99
C LYS A 139 -22.44 24.15 5.37
N ALA A 140 -23.51 23.42 5.65
CA ALA A 140 -23.72 22.73 6.93
C ALA A 140 -22.88 21.44 7.08
N VAL A 141 -22.20 21.02 6.01
CA VAL A 141 -21.48 19.75 5.85
C VAL A 141 -20.34 19.53 6.86
N GLU A 142 -19.85 20.58 7.52
CA GLU A 142 -18.75 20.51 8.50
C GLU A 142 -19.20 20.18 9.95
N ASN A 143 -20.50 19.97 10.20
CA ASN A 143 -21.05 19.81 11.56
C ASN A 143 -21.13 18.33 12.02
N LYS A 144 -20.54 18.01 13.18
CA LYS A 144 -20.56 16.65 13.79
C LYS A 144 -21.98 16.09 14.00
N ARG A 145 -22.98 16.94 14.28
CA ARG A 145 -24.38 16.54 14.47
C ARG A 145 -25.08 16.16 13.14
N LEU A 146 -24.61 16.72 12.03
CA LEU A 146 -25.11 16.39 10.70
C LEU A 146 -24.80 14.93 10.34
N PHE A 147 -23.62 14.46 10.73
CA PHE A 147 -23.21 13.08 10.47
C PHE A 147 -24.09 12.07 11.21
N GLU A 148 -24.45 12.34 12.46
CA GLU A 148 -25.39 11.50 13.20
C GLU A 148 -26.80 11.55 12.61
N PHE A 149 -27.23 12.69 12.06
CA PHE A 149 -28.51 12.83 11.37
C PHE A 149 -28.57 12.05 10.05
N ILE A 150 -27.57 12.19 9.18
CA ILE A 150 -27.49 11.43 7.92
C ILE A 150 -27.38 9.92 8.21
N LYS A 151 -26.60 9.55 9.23
CA LYS A 151 -26.50 8.17 9.71
C LYS A 151 -27.84 7.65 10.20
N PHE A 152 -28.60 8.43 10.97
CA PHE A 152 -29.95 8.08 11.38
C PHE A 152 -30.86 7.86 10.17
N LEU A 153 -30.91 8.78 9.21
CA LEU A 153 -31.75 8.65 8.02
C LEU A 153 -31.43 7.38 7.21
N ILE A 154 -30.14 7.11 6.98
CA ILE A 154 -29.70 5.91 6.26
C ILE A 154 -30.10 4.64 7.04
N ILE A 155 -29.92 4.61 8.37
CA ILE A 155 -30.26 3.44 9.18
C ILE A 155 -31.77 3.17 9.19
N THR A 156 -32.59 4.22 9.36
CA THR A 156 -34.03 4.10 9.52
C THR A 156 -34.70 3.63 8.23
N ASP A 157 -34.33 4.22 7.10
CA ASP A 157 -35.00 3.94 5.83
C ASP A 157 -34.46 2.68 5.13
N PHE A 158 -33.15 2.45 5.22
CA PHE A 158 -32.52 1.34 4.49
C PHE A 158 -32.76 -0.03 5.15
N PHE A 159 -33.03 -0.08 6.47
CA PHE A 159 -33.07 -1.35 7.21
C PHE A 159 -34.35 -1.63 8.01
N LEU A 160 -35.18 -0.63 8.35
CA LEU A 160 -36.44 -0.88 9.09
C LEU A 160 -37.67 -1.04 8.19
N TYR A 161 -37.74 -0.33 7.05
CA TYR A 161 -38.98 -0.21 6.28
C TYR A 161 -39.00 -0.87 4.90
N ASN A 162 -37.93 -1.55 4.48
CA ASN A 162 -37.83 -2.24 3.18
C ASN A 162 -38.43 -1.44 2.00
N ASN A 163 -37.58 -0.65 1.32
CA ASN A 163 -37.74 -0.25 -0.10
C ASN A 163 -38.17 1.20 -0.43
N CYS A 164 -37.64 2.26 0.17
CA CYS A 164 -37.88 3.62 -0.37
C CYS A 164 -36.64 4.41 -0.83
N LEU A 165 -35.44 4.05 -0.37
CA LEU A 165 -34.19 4.65 -0.86
C LEU A 165 -33.36 3.73 -1.76
N ASN A 166 -33.08 4.18 -2.98
CA ASN A 166 -32.09 3.62 -3.88
C ASN A 166 -30.71 4.15 -3.47
N ILE A 167 -29.90 3.32 -2.82
CA ILE A 167 -28.53 3.69 -2.43
C ILE A 167 -27.67 4.10 -3.63
N GLN A 168 -27.93 3.55 -4.82
CA GLN A 168 -27.21 3.98 -6.02
C GLN A 168 -27.48 5.45 -6.31
N GLU A 169 -28.73 5.92 -6.18
CA GLU A 169 -29.06 7.34 -6.30
C GLU A 169 -28.43 8.17 -5.18
N ILE A 170 -28.36 7.66 -3.94
CA ILE A 170 -27.64 8.34 -2.85
C ILE A 170 -26.15 8.52 -3.17
N PHE A 171 -25.52 7.49 -3.74
CA PHE A 171 -24.10 7.54 -4.14
C PHE A 171 -23.89 8.43 -5.37
N ASP A 172 -24.71 8.30 -6.41
CA ASP A 172 -24.67 9.13 -7.61
C ASP A 172 -24.90 10.61 -7.26
N TRP A 173 -25.79 10.86 -6.30
CA TRP A 173 -26.03 12.18 -5.74
C TRP A 173 -24.83 12.69 -4.94
N ALA A 174 -24.23 11.87 -4.06
CA ALA A 174 -23.01 12.23 -3.34
C ALA A 174 -21.84 12.56 -4.29
N LEU A 175 -21.74 11.85 -5.43
CA LEU A 175 -20.75 12.08 -6.48
C LEU A 175 -21.03 13.36 -7.27
N SER A 176 -22.30 13.63 -7.63
CA SER A 176 -22.73 14.81 -8.41
C SER A 176 -22.43 16.15 -7.73
N LEU A 177 -22.13 16.11 -6.44
CA LEU A 177 -21.95 17.30 -5.61
C LEU A 177 -20.51 17.64 -5.30
N GLU A 178 -19.53 17.02 -5.95
CA GLU A 178 -18.11 17.26 -5.68
C GLU A 178 -17.79 17.17 -4.17
N ILE A 179 -18.53 16.32 -3.45
CA ILE A 179 -18.30 16.12 -2.03
C ILE A 179 -17.03 15.26 -1.97
N ASN A 180 -15.93 15.86 -1.49
CA ASN A 180 -14.60 15.26 -1.34
C ASN A 180 -14.61 13.77 -0.95
N VAL A 181 -13.60 13.02 -1.41
CA VAL A 181 -13.28 11.60 -1.08
C VAL A 181 -13.48 11.22 0.40
N GLN A 182 -13.33 12.20 1.31
CA GLN A 182 -13.58 12.06 2.74
C GLN A 182 -15.03 11.65 3.08
N SER A 183 -16.02 12.02 2.26
CA SER A 183 -17.44 11.79 2.57
C SER A 183 -17.96 10.47 2.02
N SER A 184 -17.38 9.98 0.92
CA SER A 184 -17.56 8.60 0.47
C SER A 184 -17.15 7.63 1.58
N ASN A 185 -16.01 7.88 2.25
CA ASN A 185 -15.56 7.08 3.38
C ASN A 185 -16.55 7.13 4.57
N ILE A 186 -17.30 8.21 4.74
CA ILE A 186 -18.27 8.37 5.83
C ILE A 186 -19.52 7.54 5.58
N ILE A 187 -20.10 7.60 4.37
CA ILE A 187 -21.24 6.76 3.99
C ILE A 187 -20.85 5.28 4.12
N LEU A 188 -19.64 4.93 3.66
CA LEU A 188 -19.10 3.58 3.81
C LEU A 188 -18.91 3.19 5.27
N SER A 189 -18.43 4.12 6.11
CA SER A 189 -18.31 3.88 7.54
C SER A 189 -19.66 3.63 8.20
N ILE A 190 -20.73 4.32 7.76
CA ILE A 190 -22.09 4.10 8.25
C ILE A 190 -22.56 2.68 7.89
N ILE A 191 -22.35 2.26 6.64
CA ILE A 191 -22.72 0.92 6.16
C ILE A 191 -21.94 -0.17 6.92
N PHE A 192 -20.62 -0.04 7.05
CA PHE A 192 -19.80 -1.03 7.76
C PHE A 192 -20.11 -1.10 9.26
N ASN A 193 -20.30 0.06 9.92
CA ASN A 193 -20.71 0.10 11.32
C ASN A 193 -22.07 -0.58 11.54
N PHE A 194 -23.02 -0.41 10.62
CA PHE A 194 -24.30 -1.10 10.68
C PHE A 194 -24.13 -2.62 10.55
N LEU A 195 -23.28 -3.06 9.63
CA LEU A 195 -22.94 -4.47 9.46
C LEU A 195 -22.08 -5.02 10.61
N MET A 196 -21.75 -4.20 11.62
CA MET A 196 -20.84 -4.53 12.72
C MET A 196 -19.46 -5.02 12.23
N LEU A 197 -19.02 -4.48 11.09
CA LEU A 197 -17.72 -4.78 10.47
C LEU A 197 -16.77 -3.62 10.71
N ALA A 198 -15.61 -3.89 11.29
CA ALA A 198 -14.54 -2.89 11.37
C ALA A 198 -13.87 -2.72 10.00
N HIS A 199 -13.44 -1.51 9.67
CA HIS A 199 -12.82 -1.23 8.37
C HIS A 199 -11.71 -0.18 8.44
N VAL A 200 -10.79 -0.25 7.48
CA VAL A 200 -9.69 0.71 7.30
C VAL A 200 -9.52 1.00 5.81
N PHE A 201 -9.35 2.27 5.46
CA PHE A 201 -8.94 2.69 4.12
C PHE A 201 -7.43 2.95 4.10
N TYR A 202 -6.72 2.28 3.19
CA TYR A 202 -5.27 2.46 3.03
C TYR A 202 -4.90 2.53 1.54
N ASP A 203 -4.40 3.69 1.12
CA ASP A 203 -3.93 3.92 -0.25
C ASP A 203 -4.97 3.52 -1.34
N GLY A 204 -6.24 3.86 -1.08
CA GLY A 204 -7.36 3.51 -1.97
C GLY A 204 -7.82 2.05 -1.91
N ASN A 205 -7.20 1.20 -1.08
CA ASN A 205 -7.66 -0.14 -0.77
C ASN A 205 -8.61 -0.11 0.44
N LEU A 206 -9.56 -1.04 0.45
CA LEU A 206 -10.50 -1.23 1.56
C LEU A 206 -10.10 -2.49 2.32
N ILE A 207 -9.94 -2.38 3.64
CA ILE A 207 -9.61 -3.49 4.53
C ILE A 207 -10.79 -3.70 5.47
N ILE A 208 -11.33 -4.91 5.54
CA ILE A 208 -12.38 -5.30 6.48
C ILE A 208 -11.77 -6.22 7.54
N LEU A 209 -12.04 -5.88 8.81
CA LEU A 209 -11.48 -6.46 10.01
C LEU A 209 -12.60 -6.98 10.92
N GLU A 210 -12.25 -7.89 11.83
CA GLU A 210 -13.17 -8.34 12.89
C GLU A 210 -13.36 -7.25 13.96
N ASN A 211 -12.29 -6.52 14.28
CA ASN A 211 -12.32 -5.37 15.19
C ASN A 211 -11.17 -4.39 14.87
N THR A 212 -11.23 -3.18 15.46
CA THR A 212 -10.25 -2.11 15.22
C THR A 212 -8.84 -2.39 15.76
N SER A 213 -8.69 -3.39 16.64
CA SER A 213 -7.39 -3.80 17.19
C SER A 213 -6.70 -4.93 16.40
N GLU A 214 -7.38 -5.48 15.39
CA GLU A 214 -6.87 -6.60 14.62
C GLU A 214 -5.65 -6.19 13.77
N ILE A 215 -4.59 -6.99 13.83
CA ILE A 215 -3.38 -6.78 13.03
C ILE A 215 -3.68 -7.21 11.59
N TYR A 216 -3.20 -6.44 10.62
CA TYR A 216 -3.28 -6.76 9.20
C TYR A 216 -1.94 -6.49 8.51
N ASP A 217 -1.60 -7.30 7.49
CA ASP A 217 -0.34 -7.19 6.76
C ASP A 217 -0.52 -6.37 5.47
N LEU A 218 0.02 -5.16 5.45
CA LEU A 218 0.00 -4.30 4.27
C LEU A 218 0.83 -4.84 3.10
N LYS A 219 1.78 -5.76 3.33
CA LYS A 219 2.54 -6.42 2.26
C LYS A 219 1.65 -7.30 1.37
N VAL A 220 0.43 -7.61 1.81
CA VAL A 220 -0.56 -8.33 1.00
C VAL A 220 -0.95 -7.54 -0.26
N PHE A 221 -0.94 -6.21 -0.18
CA PHE A 221 -1.18 -5.30 -1.30
C PHE A 221 0.05 -5.03 -2.16
N ASP A 222 1.04 -5.95 -2.16
CA ASP A 222 2.31 -5.86 -2.89
C ASP A 222 2.15 -5.14 -4.25
N THR A 223 3.15 -4.35 -4.67
CA THR A 223 3.14 -3.44 -5.84
C THR A 223 2.90 -4.14 -7.19
N GLN A 224 2.64 -5.44 -7.18
CA GLN A 224 2.30 -6.25 -8.33
C GLN A 224 0.79 -6.55 -8.46
N VAL A 225 -0.05 -6.08 -7.53
CA VAL A 225 -1.50 -6.07 -7.70
C VAL A 225 -1.84 -4.83 -8.52
N LEU A 226 -2.33 -5.03 -9.75
CA LEU A 226 -2.62 -3.95 -10.71
C LEU A 226 -3.82 -3.08 -10.33
N TYR A 227 -4.60 -3.52 -9.32
CA TYR A 227 -5.93 -3.01 -9.02
C TYR A 227 -6.05 -2.65 -7.55
N LYS A 228 -6.82 -1.60 -7.24
CA LYS A 228 -7.28 -1.38 -5.87
C LYS A 228 -8.08 -2.59 -5.40
N SER A 229 -7.89 -2.91 -4.13
CA SER A 229 -8.24 -4.20 -3.58
C SER A 229 -9.15 -4.07 -2.36
N LEU A 230 -10.11 -4.99 -2.25
CA LEU A 230 -10.77 -5.31 -1.01
C LEU A 230 -9.97 -6.41 -0.30
N LEU A 231 -9.47 -6.16 0.90
CA LEU A 231 -8.89 -7.16 1.79
C LEU A 231 -9.90 -7.56 2.87
N VAL A 232 -10.24 -8.83 2.91
CA VAL A 232 -10.97 -9.44 4.02
C VAL A 232 -9.94 -10.17 4.88
N ASN A 233 -9.69 -9.66 6.09
CA ASN A 233 -8.52 -10.04 6.90
C ASN A 233 -8.65 -11.41 7.60
N ASN A 234 -9.87 -11.97 7.64
CA ASN A 234 -10.16 -13.25 8.27
C ASN A 234 -11.38 -13.94 7.65
N ILE A 235 -11.43 -15.28 7.71
CA ILE A 235 -12.61 -16.05 7.28
C ILE A 235 -13.87 -15.71 8.10
N LYS A 236 -13.77 -15.40 9.40
CA LYS A 236 -14.93 -14.98 10.22
C LYS A 236 -15.60 -13.71 9.67
N VAL A 237 -14.77 -12.75 9.30
CA VAL A 237 -15.20 -11.51 8.64
C VAL A 237 -15.82 -11.84 7.29
N PHE A 238 -15.22 -12.77 6.55
CA PHE A 238 -15.77 -13.24 5.28
C PHE A 238 -17.17 -13.88 5.44
N TYR A 239 -17.40 -14.71 6.45
CA TYR A 239 -18.75 -15.25 6.74
C TYR A 239 -19.77 -14.16 7.01
N SER A 240 -19.39 -13.18 7.84
CA SER A 240 -20.28 -12.06 8.19
C SER A 240 -20.64 -11.24 6.96
N LEU A 241 -19.65 -10.99 6.10
CA LEU A 241 -19.84 -10.28 4.84
C LEU A 241 -20.69 -11.08 3.85
N GLU A 242 -20.43 -12.37 3.67
CA GLU A 242 -21.20 -13.26 2.79
C GLU A 242 -22.67 -13.32 3.21
N ASN A 243 -22.95 -13.41 4.52
CA ASN A 243 -24.31 -13.39 5.05
C ASN A 243 -25.01 -12.05 4.80
N ALA A 244 -24.32 -10.93 4.98
CA ALA A 244 -24.87 -9.61 4.68
C ALA A 244 -25.20 -9.45 3.19
N LEU A 245 -24.31 -9.92 2.32
CA LEU A 245 -24.46 -9.85 0.86
C LEU A 245 -25.55 -10.78 0.29
N LYS A 246 -26.18 -11.63 1.11
CA LYS A 246 -27.41 -12.36 0.71
C LYS A 246 -28.58 -11.40 0.49
N ASN A 247 -28.59 -10.24 1.17
CA ASN A 247 -29.57 -9.20 0.88
C ASN A 247 -29.23 -8.54 -0.48
N PRO A 248 -30.13 -8.60 -1.48
CA PRO A 248 -29.88 -8.03 -2.81
C PRO A 248 -29.52 -6.54 -2.79
N GLN A 249 -30.10 -5.76 -1.88
CA GLN A 249 -29.82 -4.32 -1.77
C GLN A 249 -28.41 -4.06 -1.23
N ILE A 250 -27.96 -4.84 -0.25
CA ILE A 250 -26.58 -4.77 0.24
C ILE A 250 -25.61 -5.18 -0.87
N LEU A 251 -25.95 -6.20 -1.68
CA LEU A 251 -25.13 -6.59 -2.83
C LEU A 251 -25.03 -5.47 -3.89
N GLU A 252 -26.15 -4.84 -4.29
CA GLU A 252 -26.14 -3.72 -5.25
C GLU A 252 -25.38 -2.50 -4.71
N THR A 253 -25.46 -2.26 -3.40
CA THR A 253 -24.68 -1.25 -2.71
C THR A 253 -23.18 -1.51 -2.86
N PHE A 254 -22.75 -2.76 -2.63
CA PHE A 254 -21.34 -3.14 -2.79
C PHE A 254 -20.87 -3.09 -4.24
N LYS A 255 -21.72 -3.43 -5.22
CA LYS A 255 -21.42 -3.26 -6.65
C LYS A 255 -21.14 -1.79 -6.99
N SER A 256 -22.03 -0.90 -6.57
CA SER A 256 -21.88 0.55 -6.78
C SER A 256 -20.63 1.10 -6.10
N MET A 257 -20.38 0.68 -4.85
CA MET A 257 -19.18 1.03 -4.09
C MET A 257 -17.89 0.58 -4.79
N PHE A 258 -17.81 -0.67 -5.24
CA PHE A 258 -16.60 -1.19 -5.89
C PHE A 258 -16.31 -0.45 -7.19
N SER A 259 -17.36 -0.13 -7.96
CA SER A 259 -17.25 0.72 -9.15
C SER A 259 -16.64 2.08 -8.82
N MET A 260 -17.21 2.77 -7.81
CA MET A 260 -16.76 4.11 -7.37
C MET A 260 -15.32 4.11 -6.85
N LEU A 261 -14.97 3.14 -6.00
CA LEU A 261 -13.61 3.04 -5.44
C LEU A 261 -12.60 2.48 -6.44
N ASN A 262 -13.06 2.04 -7.62
CA ASN A 262 -12.29 1.31 -8.61
C ASN A 262 -11.63 0.05 -8.03
N ILE A 263 -12.33 -0.62 -7.10
CA ILE A 263 -11.91 -1.90 -6.54
C ILE A 263 -12.19 -2.98 -7.58
N ARG A 264 -11.12 -3.62 -8.06
CA ARG A 264 -11.20 -4.72 -9.04
C ARG A 264 -10.46 -5.97 -8.59
N SER A 265 -9.95 -5.98 -7.37
CA SER A 265 -9.28 -7.13 -6.76
C SER A 265 -9.93 -7.48 -5.43
N ILE A 266 -10.09 -8.78 -5.19
CA ILE A 266 -10.54 -9.34 -3.92
C ILE A 266 -9.38 -10.12 -3.33
N VAL A 267 -9.05 -9.82 -2.08
CA VAL A 267 -8.02 -10.51 -1.30
C VAL A 267 -8.66 -11.12 -0.07
N LEU A 268 -8.68 -12.45 -0.01
CA LEU A 268 -9.09 -13.21 1.16
C LEU A 268 -7.83 -13.62 1.94
N TYR A 269 -7.69 -13.10 3.15
CA TYR A 269 -6.61 -13.46 4.05
C TYR A 269 -7.19 -14.17 5.27
N ASN A 270 -6.64 -15.34 5.62
CA ASN A 270 -7.01 -16.03 6.85
C ASN A 270 -5.94 -15.80 7.92
N ASN A 271 -5.81 -14.56 8.40
CA ASN A 271 -4.73 -14.17 9.31
C ASN A 271 -4.70 -15.00 10.61
N GLN A 272 -5.88 -15.24 11.20
CA GLN A 272 -6.01 -16.05 12.42
C GLN A 272 -5.94 -17.56 12.16
N ARG A 273 -5.77 -18.01 10.90
CA ARG A 273 -5.81 -19.43 10.50
C ARG A 273 -7.02 -20.17 11.06
N SER A 274 -8.16 -19.49 11.07
CA SER A 274 -9.39 -20.06 11.60
C SER A 274 -9.86 -21.20 10.72
N LYS A 275 -10.36 -22.27 11.35
CA LYS A 275 -10.97 -23.40 10.66
C LYS A 275 -12.17 -22.92 9.84
N ILE A 276 -12.21 -23.34 8.58
CA ILE A 276 -13.35 -23.06 7.72
C ILE A 276 -14.43 -24.09 8.06
N LEU A 277 -15.46 -23.64 8.75
CA LEU A 277 -16.65 -24.45 9.02
C LEU A 277 -17.41 -24.64 7.71
N GLU A 278 -17.95 -25.84 7.50
CA GLU A 278 -18.81 -26.12 6.36
C GLU A 278 -20.11 -25.30 6.51
N SER A 279 -20.14 -24.09 5.95
CA SER A 279 -21.37 -23.32 5.77
C SER A 279 -21.79 -23.36 4.31
N ASP A 280 -23.07 -23.12 4.05
CA ASP A 280 -23.59 -22.83 2.73
C ASP A 280 -23.13 -21.45 2.25
N PHE A 281 -21.86 -21.38 1.82
CA PHE A 281 -21.34 -20.24 1.09
C PHE A 281 -22.03 -20.13 -0.28
N GLU A 282 -22.62 -18.98 -0.56
CA GLU A 282 -23.29 -18.68 -1.84
C GLU A 282 -22.44 -17.79 -2.76
N PHE A 283 -21.33 -17.25 -2.24
CA PHE A 283 -20.35 -16.43 -2.93
C PHE A 283 -20.93 -15.21 -3.68
N PRO A 284 -21.92 -14.45 -3.15
CA PRO A 284 -22.45 -13.25 -3.81
C PRO A 284 -21.37 -12.21 -4.11
N MET A 285 -20.34 -12.10 -3.26
CA MET A 285 -19.24 -11.15 -3.47
C MET A 285 -18.50 -11.38 -4.80
N PHE A 286 -18.40 -12.65 -5.25
CA PHE A 286 -17.73 -13.02 -6.50
C PHE A 286 -18.63 -12.85 -7.73
N LYS A 287 -19.92 -12.56 -7.54
CA LYS A 287 -20.86 -12.22 -8.63
C LYS A 287 -20.79 -10.75 -9.03
N ILE A 288 -20.11 -9.91 -8.26
CA ILE A 288 -19.94 -8.48 -8.58
C ILE A 288 -19.19 -8.32 -9.91
N ASP A 289 -19.77 -7.55 -10.83
CA ASP A 289 -19.15 -7.26 -12.13
C ASP A 289 -17.90 -6.39 -11.98
N GLY A 290 -16.93 -6.57 -12.89
CA GLY A 290 -15.71 -5.76 -12.93
C GLY A 290 -14.53 -6.28 -12.08
N ILE A 291 -14.72 -7.33 -11.28
CA ILE A 291 -13.62 -8.00 -10.57
C ILE A 291 -12.68 -8.68 -11.57
N LYS A 292 -11.41 -8.29 -11.56
CA LYS A 292 -10.35 -8.80 -12.45
C LYS A 292 -9.28 -9.62 -11.73
N SER A 293 -9.26 -9.60 -10.40
CA SER A 293 -8.23 -10.28 -9.62
C SER A 293 -8.79 -10.94 -8.36
N ILE A 294 -8.35 -12.17 -8.09
CA ILE A 294 -8.62 -12.88 -6.84
C ILE A 294 -7.29 -13.34 -6.22
N THR A 295 -7.13 -13.07 -4.93
CA THR A 295 -5.98 -13.50 -4.13
C THR A 295 -6.46 -14.22 -2.88
N ILE A 296 -5.94 -15.41 -2.59
CA ILE A 296 -6.26 -16.19 -1.39
C ILE A 296 -4.98 -16.53 -0.64
N ILE A 297 -4.94 -16.22 0.66
CA ILE A 297 -3.71 -16.25 1.48
C ILE A 297 -3.94 -16.96 2.82
N ASP A 298 -3.04 -17.88 3.18
CA ASP A 298 -2.99 -18.61 4.47
C ASP A 298 -4.20 -19.53 4.75
N PHE A 299 -4.79 -20.07 3.70
CA PHE A 299 -5.84 -21.11 3.74
C PHE A 299 -5.19 -22.50 3.81
N ARG A 300 -4.63 -22.87 4.96
CA ARG A 300 -3.69 -24.01 5.09
C ARG A 300 -4.31 -25.37 5.37
N GLU A 301 -5.56 -25.42 5.82
CA GLU A 301 -6.22 -26.66 6.25
C GLU A 301 -6.94 -27.38 5.10
N PHE A 302 -7.23 -28.68 5.27
CA PHE A 302 -8.01 -29.47 4.31
C PHE A 302 -9.40 -28.88 4.01
N SER A 303 -10.03 -28.25 5.01
CA SER A 303 -11.31 -27.51 4.88
C SER A 303 -11.24 -26.43 3.79
N SER A 304 -10.05 -25.90 3.50
CA SER A 304 -9.79 -24.95 2.41
C SER A 304 -10.04 -25.56 1.02
N SER A 305 -9.74 -26.85 0.82
CA SER A 305 -9.97 -27.51 -0.46
C SER A 305 -11.45 -27.59 -0.80
N LEU A 306 -12.28 -27.88 0.21
CA LEU A 306 -13.74 -27.91 0.08
C LEU A 306 -14.30 -26.52 -0.22
N PHE A 307 -13.83 -25.50 0.49
CA PHE A 307 -14.17 -24.11 0.22
C PHE A 307 -13.88 -23.73 -1.23
N LEU A 308 -12.67 -24.01 -1.72
CA LEU A 308 -12.25 -23.69 -3.08
C LEU A 308 -12.99 -24.50 -4.14
N LYS A 309 -13.32 -25.76 -3.83
CA LYS A 309 -14.16 -26.61 -4.68
C LYS A 309 -15.56 -26.03 -4.87
N ARG A 310 -16.10 -25.28 -3.90
CA ARG A 310 -17.36 -24.55 -4.04
C ARG A 310 -17.14 -23.22 -4.77
N LEU A 311 -16.15 -22.43 -4.35
CA LEU A 311 -15.79 -21.14 -4.94
C LEU A 311 -15.58 -21.24 -6.46
N ARG A 312 -15.02 -22.35 -6.96
CA ARG A 312 -14.74 -22.56 -8.39
C ARG A 312 -15.94 -22.27 -9.31
N LYS A 313 -17.17 -22.53 -8.85
CA LYS A 313 -18.40 -22.31 -9.64
C LYS A 313 -18.71 -20.82 -9.86
N HIS A 314 -18.09 -19.96 -9.07
CA HIS A 314 -18.31 -18.51 -9.05
C HIS A 314 -17.12 -17.72 -9.60
N ILE A 315 -16.02 -18.39 -9.95
CA ILE A 315 -14.88 -17.75 -10.60
C ILE A 315 -15.26 -17.40 -12.04
N ARG A 316 -15.30 -16.10 -12.33
CA ARG A 316 -15.65 -15.58 -13.65
C ARG A 316 -14.57 -15.90 -14.68
N LYS A 317 -14.99 -16.07 -15.94
CA LYS A 317 -14.09 -16.36 -17.08
C LYS A 317 -13.26 -15.17 -17.53
N ASP A 318 -13.64 -13.95 -17.16
CA ASP A 318 -12.96 -12.70 -17.51
C ASP A 318 -11.94 -12.24 -16.45
N LEU A 319 -11.62 -13.12 -15.49
CA LEU A 319 -10.60 -12.88 -14.49
C LEU A 319 -9.22 -12.84 -15.13
N GLU A 320 -8.43 -11.82 -14.80
CA GLU A 320 -7.10 -11.64 -15.38
C GLU A 320 -5.98 -12.16 -14.48
N VAL A 321 -6.17 -12.09 -13.16
CA VAL A 321 -5.14 -12.43 -12.17
C VAL A 321 -5.68 -13.37 -11.11
N LEU A 322 -5.00 -14.51 -10.93
CA LEU A 322 -5.27 -15.43 -9.84
C LEU A 322 -4.01 -15.66 -9.00
N LYS A 323 -4.13 -15.51 -7.68
CA LYS A 323 -3.03 -15.72 -6.73
C LYS A 323 -3.44 -16.64 -5.58
N PHE A 324 -2.67 -17.70 -5.37
CA PHE A 324 -2.72 -18.55 -4.19
C PHE A 324 -1.41 -18.45 -3.42
N GLN A 325 -1.49 -18.19 -2.12
CA GLN A 325 -0.33 -18.10 -1.24
C GLN A 325 -0.57 -18.87 0.06
N ASN A 326 0.28 -19.85 0.37
CA ASN A 326 0.11 -20.74 1.52
C ASN A 326 -1.32 -21.31 1.57
N THR A 327 -1.74 -21.93 0.48
CA THR A 327 -3.11 -22.43 0.30
C THR A 327 -3.06 -23.93 0.04
N TYR A 328 -3.81 -24.71 0.83
CA TYR A 328 -4.04 -26.12 0.56
C TYR A 328 -5.14 -26.27 -0.48
N ILE A 329 -4.80 -26.82 -1.64
CA ILE A 329 -5.73 -27.10 -2.75
C ILE A 329 -5.38 -28.47 -3.30
N ASP A 330 -6.37 -29.35 -3.36
CA ASP A 330 -6.21 -30.63 -4.04
C ASP A 330 -6.05 -30.44 -5.56
N ILE A 331 -5.32 -31.36 -6.19
CA ILE A 331 -4.96 -31.29 -7.61
C ILE A 331 -6.20 -31.22 -8.50
N SER A 332 -7.28 -31.93 -8.14
CA SER A 332 -8.51 -31.96 -8.95
C SER A 332 -9.22 -30.60 -8.94
N THR A 333 -9.27 -29.94 -7.78
CA THR A 333 -9.86 -28.61 -7.62
C THR A 333 -9.02 -27.55 -8.34
N LEU A 334 -7.70 -27.55 -8.14
CA LEU A 334 -6.81 -26.64 -8.87
C LEU A 334 -6.94 -26.86 -10.38
N THR A 335 -6.96 -28.12 -10.81
CA THR A 335 -7.08 -28.47 -12.22
C THR A 335 -8.37 -27.89 -12.82
N THR A 336 -9.48 -28.03 -12.10
CA THR A 336 -10.78 -27.50 -12.53
C THR A 336 -10.81 -25.98 -12.56
N ILE A 337 -10.21 -25.31 -11.58
CA ILE A 337 -10.16 -23.83 -11.52
C ILE A 337 -9.39 -23.28 -12.71
N LEU A 338 -8.26 -23.91 -13.07
CA LEU A 338 -7.42 -23.43 -14.17
C LEU A 338 -7.92 -23.87 -15.55
N LYS A 339 -8.74 -24.92 -15.62
CA LYS A 339 -9.37 -25.38 -16.86
C LYS A 339 -10.35 -24.32 -17.38
N ASP A 340 -10.30 -24.06 -18.68
CA ASP A 340 -11.17 -23.11 -19.40
C ASP A 340 -11.03 -21.63 -19.01
N GLN A 341 -10.00 -21.28 -18.22
CA GLN A 341 -9.68 -19.90 -17.83
C GLN A 341 -8.57 -19.30 -18.69
N ARG A 342 -8.62 -17.97 -18.89
CA ARG A 342 -7.66 -17.21 -19.71
C ARG A 342 -6.94 -16.13 -18.90
N PHE A 343 -6.27 -16.55 -17.83
CA PHE A 343 -5.55 -15.61 -16.96
C PHE A 343 -4.37 -14.94 -17.69
N LYS A 344 -4.20 -13.64 -17.47
CA LYS A 344 -2.98 -12.92 -17.86
C LYS A 344 -1.84 -13.17 -16.87
N LYS A 345 -2.15 -13.34 -15.58
CA LYS A 345 -1.17 -13.56 -14.51
C LYS A 345 -1.61 -14.67 -13.56
N LEU A 346 -0.71 -15.62 -13.33
CA LEU A 346 -0.92 -16.71 -12.36
C LEU A 346 0.21 -16.71 -11.32
N VAL A 347 -0.16 -16.68 -10.04
CA VAL A 347 0.79 -16.72 -8.92
C VAL A 347 0.44 -17.88 -8.01
N LEU A 348 1.36 -18.82 -7.86
CA LEU A 348 1.22 -19.99 -6.98
C LEU A 348 2.42 -20.02 -6.04
N ASN A 349 2.20 -19.83 -4.74
CA ASN A 349 3.27 -19.75 -3.76
C ASN A 349 2.95 -20.57 -2.51
N ASN A 350 3.60 -21.73 -2.32
CA ASN A 350 3.39 -22.56 -1.13
C ASN A 350 4.58 -22.56 -0.15
N GLY A 351 5.27 -21.41 -0.01
CA GLY A 351 6.40 -21.26 0.91
C GLY A 351 6.15 -21.65 2.38
N GLY A 352 4.89 -21.66 2.84
CA GLY A 352 4.51 -21.93 4.23
C GLY A 352 3.79 -23.25 4.50
N ILE A 353 3.65 -24.14 3.51
CA ILE A 353 3.01 -25.47 3.65
C ILE A 353 3.89 -26.53 2.98
N PRO A 354 4.11 -27.72 3.59
CA PRO A 354 4.87 -28.81 2.99
C PRO A 354 4.14 -29.55 1.84
N VAL A 355 3.06 -28.99 1.31
CA VAL A 355 2.27 -29.56 0.20
C VAL A 355 2.61 -28.75 -1.05
N PHE A 356 2.93 -29.39 -2.16
CA PHE A 356 3.23 -28.68 -3.40
C PHE A 356 1.98 -28.56 -4.27
N PHE A 357 1.83 -27.43 -4.95
CA PHE A 357 0.86 -27.34 -6.05
C PHE A 357 1.34 -28.22 -7.19
N HIS A 358 0.49 -29.11 -7.71
CA HIS A 358 0.82 -29.97 -8.84
C HIS A 358 0.07 -29.51 -10.10
N LEU A 359 0.81 -29.16 -11.15
CA LEU A 359 0.26 -28.83 -12.47
C LEU A 359 0.56 -29.96 -13.46
N SER A 360 -0.48 -30.52 -14.07
CA SER A 360 -0.38 -31.57 -15.10
C SER A 360 -0.77 -31.08 -16.50
N ASN A 361 -0.62 -31.94 -17.51
CA ASN A 361 -0.84 -31.60 -18.92
C ASN A 361 -2.29 -31.22 -19.31
N ASN A 362 -3.25 -31.33 -18.39
CA ASN A 362 -4.68 -31.22 -18.69
C ASN A 362 -5.19 -29.78 -18.88
N PHE A 363 -4.30 -28.79 -18.96
CA PHE A 363 -4.63 -27.37 -19.12
C PHE A 363 -4.64 -26.95 -20.60
N THR A 364 -5.77 -27.13 -21.27
CA THR A 364 -5.94 -26.65 -22.66
C THR A 364 -6.13 -25.12 -22.67
N GLY A 365 -5.25 -24.40 -23.38
CA GLY A 365 -5.39 -22.96 -23.67
C GLY A 365 -4.85 -21.98 -22.61
N LEU A 366 -4.53 -22.43 -21.40
CA LEU A 366 -3.98 -21.57 -20.33
C LEU A 366 -2.69 -20.86 -20.79
N ASN A 367 -1.76 -21.63 -21.38
CA ASN A 367 -0.43 -21.16 -21.80
C ASN A 367 -0.50 -19.98 -22.78
N GLN A 368 -1.48 -19.95 -23.68
CA GLN A 368 -1.61 -18.90 -24.70
C GLN A 368 -2.04 -17.54 -24.11
N SER A 369 -2.75 -17.56 -22.97
CA SER A 369 -3.25 -16.34 -22.32
C SER A 369 -2.28 -15.72 -21.31
N LEU A 370 -1.38 -16.55 -20.76
CA LEU A 370 -0.47 -16.14 -19.70
C LEU A 370 0.59 -15.15 -20.23
N LYS A 371 0.64 -13.98 -19.58
CA LYS A 371 1.72 -12.99 -19.75
C LYS A 371 2.72 -13.02 -18.60
N CYS A 372 2.32 -13.50 -17.42
CA CYS A 372 3.16 -13.55 -16.23
C CYS A 372 2.90 -14.82 -15.41
N ILE A 373 3.98 -15.48 -14.99
CA ILE A 373 3.95 -16.56 -13.99
C ILE A 373 4.86 -16.23 -12.80
N ASP A 374 4.39 -16.52 -11.58
CA ASP A 374 5.21 -16.52 -10.36
C ASP A 374 4.92 -17.80 -9.57
N PHE A 375 5.78 -18.80 -9.76
CA PHE A 375 5.67 -20.12 -9.16
C PHE A 375 6.74 -20.30 -8.09
N ARG A 376 6.31 -20.52 -6.85
CA ARG A 376 7.18 -20.76 -5.71
C ARG A 376 6.71 -22.01 -5.01
N ASN A 377 7.55 -23.04 -4.98
CA ASN A 377 7.24 -24.34 -4.40
C ASN A 377 6.03 -25.00 -5.11
N VAL A 378 6.13 -25.11 -6.43
CA VAL A 378 5.14 -25.73 -7.31
C VAL A 378 5.82 -26.90 -8.02
N THR A 379 5.20 -28.07 -8.01
CA THR A 379 5.53 -29.20 -8.90
C THR A 379 4.78 -29.06 -10.20
N VAL A 380 5.48 -29.18 -11.32
CA VAL A 380 4.90 -29.04 -12.65
C VAL A 380 5.45 -30.16 -13.51
N ASP A 381 4.55 -30.86 -14.20
CA ASP A 381 4.94 -31.96 -15.08
C ASP A 381 5.83 -31.47 -16.22
N LEU A 382 6.79 -32.29 -16.60
CA LEU A 382 7.75 -32.01 -17.67
C LEU A 382 7.06 -31.59 -18.96
N ASP A 383 6.02 -32.30 -19.35
CA ASP A 383 5.30 -32.06 -20.60
C ASP A 383 4.50 -30.75 -20.58
N TRP A 384 4.03 -30.32 -19.40
CA TRP A 384 3.39 -29.01 -19.27
C TRP A 384 4.41 -27.91 -19.53
N TRP A 385 5.62 -28.03 -18.98
CA TRP A 385 6.70 -27.09 -19.25
C TRP A 385 7.09 -27.07 -20.73
N LYS A 386 7.20 -28.23 -21.38
CA LYS A 386 7.48 -28.30 -22.82
C LYS A 386 6.42 -27.53 -23.60
N LYS A 387 5.14 -27.79 -23.32
CA LYS A 387 4.02 -27.09 -23.95
C LYS A 387 4.02 -25.59 -23.64
N PHE A 388 4.35 -25.21 -22.41
CA PHE A 388 4.45 -23.81 -21.98
C PHE A 388 5.52 -23.07 -22.80
N PHE A 389 6.72 -23.60 -22.94
CA PHE A 389 7.76 -22.94 -23.72
C PHE A 389 7.50 -22.91 -25.23
N MET A 390 6.73 -23.88 -25.75
CA MET A 390 6.32 -23.90 -27.16
C MET A 390 5.19 -22.90 -27.46
N GLU A 391 4.21 -22.75 -26.57
CA GLU A 391 2.96 -22.03 -26.86
C GLU A 391 2.83 -20.66 -26.18
N ALA A 392 3.52 -20.43 -25.06
CA ALA A 392 3.21 -19.30 -24.19
C ALA A 392 3.87 -18.00 -24.67
N ASN A 393 3.07 -16.94 -24.70
CA ASN A 393 3.54 -15.59 -25.01
C ASN A 393 3.82 -14.79 -23.72
N VAL A 394 4.73 -15.31 -22.91
CA VAL A 394 5.01 -14.80 -21.56
C VAL A 394 6.02 -13.65 -21.62
N ASP A 395 5.73 -12.57 -20.89
CA ASP A 395 6.63 -11.44 -20.68
C ASP A 395 7.50 -11.63 -19.42
N LYS A 396 6.92 -12.23 -18.37
CA LYS A 396 7.54 -12.34 -17.05
C LYS A 396 7.46 -13.74 -16.46
N ILE A 397 8.63 -14.31 -16.15
CA ILE A 397 8.79 -15.61 -15.50
C ILE A 397 9.49 -15.44 -14.15
N ILE A 398 8.84 -15.87 -13.07
CA ILE A 398 9.44 -15.98 -11.73
C ILE A 398 9.26 -17.40 -11.23
N ILE A 399 10.37 -18.05 -10.87
CA ILE A 399 10.37 -19.42 -10.36
C ILE A 399 11.25 -19.53 -9.12
N HIS A 400 10.76 -20.24 -8.11
CA HIS A 400 11.50 -20.60 -6.91
C HIS A 400 11.26 -22.07 -6.58
N PHE A 401 12.33 -22.85 -6.66
CA PHE A 401 12.31 -24.26 -6.30
C PHE A 401 12.67 -24.43 -4.81
N SER A 402 11.97 -25.35 -4.15
CA SER A 402 12.34 -25.89 -2.83
C SER A 402 12.47 -27.41 -2.83
N ILE A 403 12.39 -28.03 -4.01
CA ILE A 403 12.59 -29.47 -4.21
C ILE A 403 13.27 -29.71 -5.56
N GLN A 404 14.24 -30.61 -5.55
CA GLN A 404 15.03 -30.98 -6.71
C GLN A 404 14.18 -31.56 -7.86
N PHE A 405 13.20 -32.41 -7.58
CA PHE A 405 12.38 -33.04 -8.63
C PHE A 405 11.67 -32.01 -9.55
N ALA A 406 11.07 -30.97 -8.95
CA ALA A 406 10.40 -29.91 -9.73
C ALA A 406 11.39 -29.08 -10.54
N GLN A 407 12.58 -28.87 -9.98
CA GLN A 407 13.67 -28.18 -10.66
C GLN A 407 14.16 -28.98 -11.88
N ASP A 408 14.39 -30.29 -11.73
CA ASP A 408 14.90 -31.14 -12.80
C ASP A 408 13.91 -31.21 -13.98
N ALA A 409 12.61 -31.33 -13.69
CA ALA A 409 11.57 -31.28 -14.73
C ALA A 409 11.59 -29.95 -15.51
N PHE A 410 11.73 -28.82 -14.81
CA PHE A 410 11.86 -27.52 -15.45
C PHE A 410 13.13 -27.40 -16.28
N ILE A 411 14.28 -27.78 -15.72
CA ILE A 411 15.57 -27.70 -16.40
C ILE A 411 15.58 -28.58 -17.65
N MET A 412 14.99 -29.77 -17.60
CA MET A 412 14.85 -30.64 -18.77
C MET A 412 13.97 -30.01 -19.85
N ALA A 413 12.83 -29.40 -19.50
CA ALA A 413 12.01 -28.73 -20.50
C ALA A 413 12.67 -27.46 -21.05
N PHE A 414 13.26 -26.63 -20.19
CA PHE A 414 13.92 -25.39 -20.61
C PHE A 414 15.19 -25.67 -21.43
N GLY A 415 15.95 -26.69 -21.05
CA GLY A 415 17.25 -27.03 -21.64
C GLY A 415 17.20 -27.72 -23.01
N PHE A 416 16.07 -28.36 -23.37
CA PHE A 416 16.01 -29.27 -24.52
C PHE A 416 14.84 -29.04 -25.49
N VAL A 417 14.00 -28.02 -25.26
CA VAL A 417 12.87 -27.68 -26.15
C VAL A 417 13.25 -26.52 -27.07
N PRO A 418 12.93 -26.58 -28.38
CA PRO A 418 13.10 -25.44 -29.27
C PRO A 418 12.18 -24.28 -28.85
N PHE A 419 12.78 -23.15 -28.50
CA PHE A 419 12.04 -21.92 -28.22
C PHE A 419 11.48 -21.31 -29.52
N PRO A 420 10.24 -20.80 -29.52
CA PRO A 420 9.74 -20.03 -30.64
C PRO A 420 10.58 -18.76 -30.84
N SER A 421 10.82 -18.41 -32.10
CA SER A 421 11.59 -17.21 -32.49
C SER A 421 10.95 -15.90 -32.03
N SER A 422 9.64 -15.91 -31.74
CA SER A 422 8.80 -14.80 -31.28
C SER A 422 8.78 -14.62 -29.75
N ASN A 423 9.74 -15.19 -29.01
CA ASN A 423 9.77 -15.12 -27.55
C ASN A 423 9.84 -13.66 -27.03
N ASN A 424 8.86 -13.29 -26.20
CA ASN A 424 8.66 -11.95 -25.66
C ASN A 424 9.06 -11.80 -24.19
N VAL A 425 9.77 -12.78 -23.61
CA VAL A 425 10.20 -12.70 -22.20
C VAL A 425 11.17 -11.53 -22.00
N THR A 426 10.74 -10.53 -21.24
CA THR A 426 11.58 -9.39 -20.84
C THR A 426 12.09 -9.50 -19.41
N TYR A 427 11.45 -10.33 -18.56
CA TYR A 427 11.85 -10.54 -17.17
C TYR A 427 11.94 -12.03 -16.84
N PHE A 428 13.11 -12.48 -16.40
CA PHE A 428 13.35 -13.85 -15.96
C PHE A 428 14.00 -13.87 -14.57
N LYS A 429 13.38 -14.56 -13.61
CA LYS A 429 13.92 -14.81 -12.28
C LYS A 429 13.80 -16.29 -11.93
N VAL A 430 14.92 -16.90 -11.53
CA VAL A 430 14.96 -18.26 -11.01
C VAL A 430 15.75 -18.33 -9.71
N ILE A 431 15.23 -19.06 -8.74
CA ILE A 431 15.92 -19.44 -7.50
C ILE A 431 15.92 -20.97 -7.44
N PHE A 432 17.11 -21.55 -7.49
CA PHE A 432 17.28 -23.01 -7.49
C PHE A 432 17.27 -23.60 -6.07
N ASP A 433 16.89 -24.86 -6.00
CA ASP A 433 16.98 -25.70 -4.80
C ASP A 433 18.32 -26.45 -4.79
N ASN A 434 18.55 -27.31 -5.79
CA ASN A 434 19.84 -27.94 -6.03
C ASN A 434 20.74 -26.96 -6.81
N PRO A 435 21.91 -26.58 -6.29
CA PRO A 435 22.73 -25.59 -6.97
C PRO A 435 23.48 -26.13 -8.18
N GLN A 436 23.62 -27.45 -8.37
CA GLN A 436 24.27 -28.01 -9.55
C GLN A 436 23.36 -27.89 -10.79
N ILE A 437 23.64 -26.90 -11.64
CA ILE A 437 22.83 -26.60 -12.83
C ILE A 437 23.59 -27.05 -14.09
N PRO A 438 22.96 -27.81 -15.01
CA PRO A 438 23.63 -28.24 -16.23
C PRO A 438 23.92 -27.07 -17.16
N THR A 439 25.01 -27.17 -17.94
CA THR A 439 25.41 -26.14 -18.92
C THR A 439 24.36 -25.89 -20.00
N SER A 440 23.55 -26.90 -20.34
CA SER A 440 22.44 -26.79 -21.29
C SER A 440 21.41 -25.75 -20.88
N PHE A 441 21.15 -25.57 -19.58
CA PHE A 441 20.25 -24.53 -19.07
C PHE A 441 20.72 -23.13 -19.51
N PHE A 442 22.01 -22.85 -19.34
CA PHE A 442 22.60 -21.57 -19.75
C PHE A 442 22.62 -21.44 -21.28
N GLY A 443 22.81 -22.54 -22.01
CA GLY A 443 22.63 -22.57 -23.46
C GLY A 443 21.24 -22.08 -23.89
N SER A 444 20.18 -22.61 -23.30
CA SER A 444 18.80 -22.20 -23.60
C SER A 444 18.46 -20.79 -23.17
N LEU A 445 19.14 -20.24 -22.17
CA LEU A 445 18.95 -18.85 -21.76
C LEU A 445 19.21 -17.88 -22.92
N SER A 446 20.15 -18.20 -23.83
CA SER A 446 20.44 -17.41 -25.03
C SER A 446 19.23 -17.20 -25.96
N CYS A 447 18.21 -18.05 -25.88
CA CYS A 447 16.99 -17.92 -26.66
C CYS A 447 16.13 -16.71 -26.23
N LEU A 448 16.33 -16.17 -25.02
CA LEU A 448 15.57 -15.04 -24.47
C LEU A 448 16.11 -13.68 -24.97
N LYS A 449 16.09 -13.43 -26.28
CA LYS A 449 16.77 -12.26 -26.89
C LYS A 449 16.29 -10.88 -26.41
N ASN A 450 15.05 -10.78 -25.94
CA ASN A 450 14.41 -9.52 -25.50
C ASN A 450 14.56 -9.24 -24.00
N LEU A 451 15.41 -10.01 -23.31
CA LEU A 451 15.53 -9.96 -21.86
C LEU A 451 16.09 -8.63 -21.36
N ARG A 452 15.29 -7.90 -20.58
CA ARG A 452 15.67 -6.64 -19.92
C ARG A 452 16.12 -6.85 -18.48
N THR A 453 15.59 -7.87 -17.81
CA THR A 453 15.94 -8.22 -16.42
C THR A 453 16.20 -9.71 -16.28
N LEU A 454 17.40 -10.05 -15.80
CA LEU A 454 17.81 -11.41 -15.48
C LEU A 454 18.16 -11.52 -14.00
N LYS A 455 17.57 -12.49 -13.29
CA LYS A 455 17.89 -12.80 -11.90
C LYS A 455 18.08 -14.30 -11.71
N ILE A 456 19.28 -14.73 -11.31
CA ILE A 456 19.60 -16.14 -11.06
C ILE A 456 20.13 -16.25 -9.63
N SER A 457 19.63 -17.22 -8.86
CA SER A 457 20.02 -17.39 -7.46
C SER A 457 20.22 -18.86 -7.08
N LYS A 458 21.10 -19.09 -6.08
CA LYS A 458 21.41 -20.41 -5.49
C LYS A 458 21.98 -21.41 -6.49
N TYR A 459 22.92 -20.99 -7.33
CA TYR A 459 23.59 -21.88 -8.29
C TYR A 459 25.08 -22.04 -7.97
N LEU A 460 25.63 -23.14 -8.47
CA LEU A 460 27.02 -23.51 -8.42
C LEU A 460 27.66 -23.24 -9.84
N VAL A 461 28.66 -22.36 -9.91
CA VAL A 461 29.52 -21.97 -11.06
C VAL A 461 30.71 -22.90 -11.36
N SER A 462 30.56 -23.98 -12.12
CA SER A 462 31.75 -24.63 -12.72
C SER A 462 32.38 -23.75 -13.84
N GLU A 463 33.62 -24.05 -14.26
CA GLU A 463 34.29 -23.35 -15.38
C GLU A 463 33.42 -23.34 -16.66
N ALA A 464 32.83 -24.49 -17.00
CA ALA A 464 31.94 -24.62 -18.16
C ALA A 464 30.62 -23.83 -18.02
N ILE A 465 30.09 -23.73 -16.79
CA ILE A 465 28.90 -22.92 -16.50
C ILE A 465 29.23 -21.44 -16.61
N HIS A 466 30.38 -21.03 -16.07
CA HIS A 466 30.85 -19.65 -16.08
C HIS A 466 31.02 -19.14 -17.50
N SER A 467 31.80 -19.84 -18.32
CA SER A 467 32.05 -19.47 -19.71
C SER A 467 30.77 -19.36 -20.51
N ARG A 468 29.84 -20.31 -20.35
CA ARG A 468 28.57 -20.30 -21.07
C ARG A 468 27.63 -19.18 -20.62
N LEU A 469 27.50 -18.96 -19.31
CA LEU A 469 26.70 -17.85 -18.77
C LEU A 469 27.24 -16.50 -19.27
N PHE A 470 28.56 -16.39 -19.40
CA PHE A 470 29.26 -15.19 -19.82
C PHE A 470 28.97 -14.83 -21.27
N GLU A 471 29.18 -15.80 -22.15
CA GLU A 471 28.82 -15.70 -23.56
C GLU A 471 27.35 -15.29 -23.74
N VAL A 472 26.43 -15.85 -22.95
CA VAL A 472 25.00 -15.56 -23.05
C VAL A 472 24.69 -14.10 -22.67
N ILE A 473 25.26 -13.61 -21.57
CA ILE A 473 24.95 -12.26 -21.08
C ILE A 473 25.58 -11.17 -21.96
N GLU A 474 26.75 -11.41 -22.53
CA GLU A 474 27.35 -10.48 -23.52
C GLU A 474 26.47 -10.32 -24.76
N ASN A 475 25.76 -11.38 -25.14
CA ASN A 475 24.86 -11.36 -26.30
C ASN A 475 23.51 -10.66 -26.05
N PHE A 476 23.14 -10.37 -24.80
CA PHE A 476 21.88 -9.67 -24.50
C PHE A 476 21.98 -8.15 -24.69
N LYS A 477 21.65 -7.68 -25.89
CA LYS A 477 21.76 -6.26 -26.30
C LYS A 477 20.87 -5.29 -25.50
N VAL A 478 19.78 -5.76 -24.89
CA VAL A 478 18.79 -4.91 -24.19
C VAL A 478 18.74 -5.17 -22.67
N LEU A 479 19.69 -5.93 -22.13
CA LEU A 479 19.74 -6.27 -20.71
C LEU A 479 20.13 -5.05 -19.87
N LYS A 480 19.18 -4.56 -19.07
CA LYS A 480 19.38 -3.40 -18.18
C LYS A 480 19.64 -3.80 -16.73
N CYS A 481 19.07 -4.92 -16.28
CA CYS A 481 19.19 -5.38 -14.89
C CYS A 481 19.68 -6.81 -14.79
N LEU A 482 20.78 -7.01 -14.07
CA LEU A 482 21.39 -8.31 -13.82
C LEU A 482 21.54 -8.53 -12.31
N VAL A 483 21.01 -9.66 -11.81
CA VAL A 483 21.16 -10.10 -10.42
C VAL A 483 21.68 -11.53 -10.40
N LEU A 484 22.88 -11.73 -9.90
CA LEU A 484 23.49 -13.06 -9.76
C LEU A 484 23.79 -13.32 -8.28
N ARG A 485 23.19 -14.38 -7.75
CA ARG A 485 23.43 -14.86 -6.38
C ARG A 485 23.90 -16.30 -6.42
N LYS A 486 25.17 -16.55 -6.15
CA LYS A 486 25.76 -17.88 -6.28
C LYS A 486 26.23 -18.41 -4.93
N TYR A 487 26.41 -19.71 -4.82
CA TYR A 487 27.26 -20.26 -3.77
C TYR A 487 28.72 -19.99 -4.14
N GLY A 488 29.58 -19.61 -3.18
CA GLY A 488 30.97 -19.21 -3.43
C GLY A 488 31.79 -20.28 -4.16
N TYR A 489 32.85 -19.86 -4.89
CA TYR A 489 33.51 -20.71 -5.90
C TYR A 489 35.00 -21.03 -5.76
N SER A 490 35.35 -22.07 -6.52
CA SER A 490 36.65 -22.69 -6.74
C SER A 490 37.70 -21.76 -7.32
N LYS A 491 38.87 -21.77 -6.65
CA LYS A 491 40.22 -21.15 -6.83
C LYS A 491 40.65 -20.37 -8.09
N LYS A 492 39.88 -20.33 -9.17
CA LYS A 492 40.15 -19.57 -10.39
C LYS A 492 38.80 -19.14 -10.94
N TYR A 493 38.53 -17.84 -10.99
CA TYR A 493 38.11 -17.08 -12.18
C TYR A 493 37.13 -15.96 -11.81
N TYR A 494 37.64 -14.73 -11.82
CA TYR A 494 36.86 -13.49 -11.86
C TYR A 494 37.51 -12.39 -12.70
N ILE A 495 38.44 -12.73 -13.60
CA ILE A 495 39.24 -11.74 -14.34
C ILE A 495 38.43 -10.99 -15.42
N SER A 496 37.20 -11.42 -15.72
CA SER A 496 36.38 -10.73 -16.73
C SER A 496 34.89 -10.92 -16.49
N LEU A 497 34.28 -10.01 -15.74
CA LEU A 497 32.83 -9.87 -15.76
C LEU A 497 32.35 -9.39 -17.13
N PHE A 498 31.12 -9.79 -17.47
CA PHE A 498 30.46 -9.58 -18.76
C PHE A 498 30.76 -8.22 -19.39
N LYS A 499 31.20 -8.18 -20.64
CA LYS A 499 31.41 -6.93 -21.39
C LYS A 499 30.10 -6.41 -21.97
N ASN A 500 29.13 -6.08 -21.12
CA ASN A 500 27.82 -5.59 -21.55
C ASN A 500 27.58 -4.13 -21.07
N PRO A 501 27.85 -3.12 -21.93
CA PRO A 501 27.72 -1.72 -21.55
C PRO A 501 26.28 -1.22 -21.41
N ALA A 502 25.27 -2.05 -21.73
CA ALA A 502 23.86 -1.70 -21.59
C ALA A 502 23.33 -1.88 -20.15
N ILE A 503 24.08 -2.56 -19.27
CA ILE A 503 23.65 -2.84 -17.90
C ILE A 503 23.63 -1.54 -17.09
N GLU A 504 22.44 -1.20 -16.59
CA GLU A 504 22.19 -0.04 -15.72
C GLU A 504 22.16 -0.44 -14.24
N ASN A 505 21.76 -1.68 -13.93
CA ASN A 505 21.60 -2.21 -12.57
C ASN A 505 22.31 -3.56 -12.42
N LEU A 506 23.37 -3.61 -11.62
CA LEU A 506 24.15 -4.82 -11.37
C LEU A 506 24.09 -5.21 -9.89
N HIS A 507 23.69 -6.45 -9.59
CA HIS A 507 23.76 -7.06 -8.26
C HIS A 507 24.54 -8.35 -8.34
N LEU A 508 25.64 -8.43 -7.60
CA LEU A 508 26.46 -9.62 -7.44
C LEU A 508 26.53 -9.96 -5.96
N GLU A 509 26.21 -11.21 -5.64
CA GLU A 509 26.19 -11.71 -4.26
C GLU A 509 26.72 -13.14 -4.22
N SER A 510 27.64 -13.38 -3.29
CA SER A 510 28.02 -14.73 -2.91
C SER A 510 27.31 -15.12 -1.62
N ILE A 511 26.73 -16.32 -1.56
CA ILE A 511 26.02 -16.81 -0.37
C ILE A 511 27.00 -17.04 0.78
N PHE A 512 28.22 -17.43 0.46
CA PHE A 512 29.35 -17.52 1.37
C PHE A 512 30.40 -16.48 0.97
N GLN A 513 31.26 -16.07 1.88
CA GLN A 513 32.32 -15.13 1.54
C GLN A 513 33.27 -15.75 0.51
N ASP A 514 33.44 -15.09 -0.63
CA ASP A 514 34.37 -15.55 -1.67
C ASP A 514 35.82 -15.37 -1.17
N SER A 515 36.64 -16.42 -1.34
CA SER A 515 38.08 -16.35 -1.08
C SER A 515 38.88 -15.75 -2.25
N GLU A 516 38.22 -15.42 -3.35
CA GLU A 516 38.84 -14.94 -4.57
C GLU A 516 38.67 -13.46 -4.78
N ILE A 517 39.73 -12.84 -5.30
CA ILE A 517 39.77 -11.43 -5.64
C ILE A 517 39.02 -11.21 -6.96
N PHE A 518 38.02 -10.36 -6.87
CA PHE A 518 37.23 -9.86 -7.96
C PHE A 518 37.95 -8.70 -8.65
N ILE A 519 38.26 -8.86 -9.95
CA ILE A 519 39.00 -7.90 -10.76
C ILE A 519 38.14 -7.53 -11.96
N VAL A 520 37.72 -6.27 -12.05
CA VAL A 520 36.82 -5.78 -13.10
C VAL A 520 37.21 -4.37 -13.51
N ASP A 521 37.26 -4.17 -14.82
CA ASP A 521 37.37 -2.85 -15.44
C ASP A 521 35.95 -2.24 -15.59
N PHE A 522 35.53 -1.50 -14.55
CA PHE A 522 34.20 -0.90 -14.51
C PHE A 522 34.07 0.25 -15.51
N LEU A 523 35.13 1.02 -15.71
CA LEU A 523 35.11 2.19 -16.58
C LEU A 523 34.87 1.81 -18.05
N ASN A 524 35.52 0.74 -18.52
CA ASN A 524 35.39 0.32 -19.91
C ASN A 524 34.12 -0.49 -20.17
N TYR A 525 33.67 -1.31 -19.23
CA TYR A 525 32.57 -2.25 -19.49
C TYR A 525 31.21 -1.82 -18.93
N TYR A 526 31.15 -0.89 -17.97
CA TYR A 526 29.94 -0.55 -17.23
C TYR A 526 29.64 0.96 -17.21
N SER A 527 29.91 1.66 -18.31
CA SER A 527 29.69 3.11 -18.44
C SER A 527 28.23 3.56 -18.30
N SER A 528 27.25 2.66 -18.42
CA SER A 528 25.81 2.93 -18.21
C SER A 528 25.32 2.68 -16.77
N LEU A 529 26.18 2.18 -15.88
CA LEU A 529 25.78 1.71 -14.57
C LEU A 529 25.27 2.86 -13.69
N THR A 530 24.03 2.70 -13.22
CA THR A 530 23.35 3.63 -12.30
C THR A 530 23.25 3.07 -10.89
N LYS A 531 23.21 1.74 -10.78
CA LYS A 531 23.14 1.02 -9.50
C LYS A 531 24.08 -0.18 -9.45
N LEU A 532 24.87 -0.26 -8.39
CA LEU A 532 25.75 -1.38 -8.10
C LEU A 532 25.49 -1.94 -6.70
N VAL A 533 25.33 -3.26 -6.60
CA VAL A 533 25.19 -4.00 -5.35
C VAL A 533 26.21 -5.13 -5.33
N LEU A 534 27.12 -5.10 -4.37
CA LEU A 534 28.12 -6.14 -4.11
C LEU A 534 27.92 -6.66 -2.68
N ILE A 535 27.83 -7.98 -2.52
CA ILE A 535 27.62 -8.64 -1.22
C ILE A 535 28.52 -9.86 -1.10
N ASN A 536 29.28 -9.98 0.00
CA ASN A 536 30.17 -11.11 0.30
C ASN A 536 31.26 -11.38 -0.76
N ILE A 537 31.77 -10.31 -1.38
CA ILE A 537 32.78 -10.36 -2.45
C ILE A 537 34.10 -9.75 -1.97
N MET A 538 35.22 -10.39 -2.27
CA MET A 538 36.55 -9.79 -2.15
C MET A 538 36.91 -9.09 -3.46
N ILE A 539 37.24 -7.80 -3.46
CA ILE A 539 37.51 -6.98 -4.66
C ILE A 539 38.91 -6.39 -4.62
N CYS A 540 39.57 -6.28 -5.78
CA CYS A 540 40.86 -5.60 -5.83
C CYS A 540 40.70 -4.08 -5.71
N GLN A 541 41.73 -3.42 -5.17
CA GLN A 541 41.72 -1.99 -4.90
C GLN A 541 41.48 -1.13 -6.15
N SER A 542 42.02 -1.49 -7.32
CA SER A 542 41.81 -0.72 -8.56
C SER A 542 40.35 -0.72 -8.99
N SER A 543 39.71 -1.91 -9.02
CA SER A 543 38.29 -2.04 -9.35
C SER A 543 37.42 -1.27 -8.36
N PHE A 544 37.79 -1.25 -7.08
CA PHE A 544 37.08 -0.48 -6.06
C PHE A 544 37.15 1.03 -6.32
N ILE A 545 38.32 1.55 -6.72
CA ILE A 545 38.50 2.98 -7.05
C ILE A 545 37.64 3.35 -8.26
N GLU A 546 37.68 2.54 -9.33
CA GLU A 546 36.92 2.79 -10.56
C GLU A 546 35.41 2.92 -10.34
N ILE A 547 34.84 2.20 -9.37
CA ILE A 547 33.41 2.31 -9.02
C ILE A 547 33.04 3.77 -8.70
N PHE A 548 33.89 4.50 -7.98
CA PHE A 548 33.60 5.88 -7.59
C PHE A 548 33.80 6.87 -8.74
N GLU A 549 34.53 6.48 -9.79
CA GLU A 549 34.75 7.28 -11.00
C GLU A 549 33.60 7.13 -12.03
N LEU A 550 32.68 6.18 -11.82
CA LEU A 550 31.53 5.96 -12.69
C LEU A 550 30.57 7.17 -12.69
N LYS A 551 30.55 7.90 -13.80
CA LYS A 551 29.77 9.15 -13.96
C LYS A 551 28.27 8.98 -13.76
N LYS A 552 27.67 7.83 -14.08
CA LYS A 552 26.21 7.62 -13.99
C LYS A 552 25.77 6.95 -12.69
N LEU A 553 26.71 6.53 -11.84
CA LEU A 553 26.40 5.78 -10.64
C LEU A 553 25.74 6.68 -9.59
N THR A 554 24.51 6.34 -9.22
CA THR A 554 23.71 7.08 -8.21
C THR A 554 23.47 6.25 -6.95
N SER A 555 23.53 4.92 -7.06
CA SER A 555 23.28 4.00 -5.95
C SER A 555 24.38 2.95 -5.84
N LEU A 556 25.04 2.89 -4.69
CA LEU A 556 26.07 1.91 -4.38
C LEU A 556 25.74 1.19 -3.07
N THR A 557 25.73 -0.14 -3.10
CA THR A 557 25.63 -0.99 -1.92
C THR A 557 26.80 -1.97 -1.90
N TYR A 558 27.51 -1.99 -0.79
CA TYR A 558 28.72 -2.76 -0.58
C TYR A 558 28.66 -3.40 0.82
N ARG A 559 28.32 -4.70 0.90
CA ARG A 559 28.01 -5.36 2.18
C ARG A 559 28.83 -6.63 2.41
N SER A 560 29.45 -6.74 3.58
CA SER A 560 30.28 -7.90 3.96
C SER A 560 31.35 -8.26 2.93
N CYS A 561 31.85 -7.25 2.22
CA CYS A 561 32.87 -7.34 1.21
C CYS A 561 34.25 -6.96 1.79
N ILE A 562 35.31 -7.48 1.17
CA ILE A 562 36.71 -7.17 1.52
C ILE A 562 37.35 -6.46 0.33
N VAL A 563 38.06 -5.36 0.55
CA VAL A 563 39.00 -4.83 -0.44
C VAL A 563 40.37 -5.40 -0.12
N GLU A 564 41.00 -6.03 -1.10
CA GLU A 564 42.37 -6.50 -0.95
C GLU A 564 43.31 -5.30 -0.70
N PRO A 565 44.01 -5.24 0.44
CA PRO A 565 44.92 -4.15 0.74
C PRO A 565 46.19 -4.29 -0.10
N LYS A 566 46.56 -3.29 -0.91
CA LYS A 566 47.95 -3.19 -1.36
C LYS A 566 48.83 -2.79 -0.19
N ILE A 567 49.82 -3.62 0.10
CA ILE A 567 50.97 -3.26 0.92
C ILE A 567 51.59 -1.99 0.28
N ASN A 568 51.66 -0.89 1.03
CA ASN A 568 52.21 0.41 0.63
C ASN A 568 51.41 1.22 -0.41
N SER A 569 50.10 1.45 -0.19
CA SER A 569 49.36 2.46 -0.98
C SER A 569 49.32 3.83 -0.30
N GLU A 570 49.74 4.86 -1.05
CA GLU A 570 49.49 6.27 -0.72
C GLU A 570 47.98 6.51 -0.51
N PRO A 571 47.57 7.50 0.30
CA PRO A 571 46.16 7.87 0.40
C PRO A 571 45.66 8.42 -0.94
N PHE A 572 44.53 7.91 -1.44
CA PHE A 572 43.90 8.38 -2.66
C PHE A 572 42.46 8.82 -2.39
N CYS A 573 42.07 9.94 -3.00
CA CYS A 573 40.76 10.56 -2.87
C CYS A 573 39.79 9.99 -3.91
N LEU A 574 38.73 9.34 -3.44
CA LEU A 574 37.64 8.89 -4.30
C LEU A 574 36.80 10.09 -4.70
N LYS A 575 36.70 10.41 -5.99
CA LYS A 575 35.86 11.49 -6.49
C LYS A 575 34.55 10.93 -7.03
N SER A 576 33.50 10.95 -6.22
CA SER A 576 32.15 10.59 -6.70
C SER A 576 31.20 11.75 -6.55
N LYS A 577 30.75 12.29 -7.69
CA LYS A 577 29.90 13.48 -7.73
C LYS A 577 28.41 13.19 -7.72
N ASN A 578 27.98 11.97 -8.02
CA ASN A 578 26.57 11.68 -8.35
C ASN A 578 25.92 10.61 -7.46
N ILE A 579 26.66 9.98 -6.54
CA ILE A 579 26.07 8.98 -5.63
C ILE A 579 25.15 9.70 -4.64
N SER A 580 23.86 9.33 -4.66
CA SER A 580 22.85 9.80 -3.71
C SER A 580 22.52 8.76 -2.63
N LEU A 581 22.71 7.47 -2.93
CA LEU A 581 22.54 6.37 -1.98
C LEU A 581 23.84 5.59 -1.85
N LEU A 582 24.43 5.61 -0.66
CA LEU A 582 25.61 4.83 -0.33
C LEU A 582 25.35 3.94 0.89
N THR A 583 25.51 2.64 0.71
CA THR A 583 25.47 1.66 1.81
C THR A 583 26.76 0.88 1.84
N ILE A 584 27.52 1.01 2.92
CA ILE A 584 28.71 0.23 3.23
C ILE A 584 28.42 -0.41 4.59
N ASN A 585 28.26 -1.73 4.66
CA ASN A 585 27.81 -2.39 5.90
C ASN A 585 28.59 -3.69 6.17
N SER A 586 28.91 -3.96 7.43
CA SER A 586 29.55 -5.22 7.86
C SER A 586 30.92 -5.45 7.19
N ASN A 587 31.61 -4.36 6.84
CA ASN A 587 32.94 -4.38 6.22
C ASN A 587 33.96 -3.90 7.25
N ASN A 588 35.13 -4.53 7.32
CA ASN A 588 36.21 -4.01 8.15
C ASN A 588 36.85 -2.79 7.47
N LEU A 589 36.34 -1.59 7.74
CA LEU A 589 36.89 -0.37 7.16
C LEU A 589 38.27 0.01 7.73
N ASN A 590 38.79 -0.71 8.74
CA ASN A 590 40.19 -0.53 9.16
C ASN A 590 41.20 -0.94 8.09
N ASP A 591 40.81 -1.78 7.12
CA ASP A 591 41.63 -2.10 5.96
C ASP A 591 41.76 -0.90 5.00
N PHE A 592 40.96 0.15 5.24
CA PHE A 592 40.82 1.36 4.45
C PHE A 592 41.32 2.61 5.19
N LYS A 593 42.23 2.47 6.16
CA LYS A 593 42.78 3.61 6.94
C LYS A 593 43.31 4.75 6.06
N ASN A 594 43.69 4.45 4.81
CA ASN A 594 44.21 5.39 3.83
C ASN A 594 43.16 5.92 2.82
N ILE A 595 41.88 5.54 2.94
CA ILE A 595 40.82 6.02 2.03
C ILE A 595 39.95 7.06 2.74
N ASP A 596 39.97 8.28 2.24
CA ASP A 596 38.94 9.27 2.58
C ASP A 596 37.76 9.14 1.63
N LEU A 597 36.72 8.46 2.11
CA LEU A 597 35.49 8.23 1.37
C LEU A 597 34.45 9.34 1.62
N LEU A 598 34.48 10.02 2.76
CA LEU A 598 33.41 10.92 3.18
C LEU A 598 33.58 12.37 2.74
N SER A 599 34.83 12.84 2.56
CA SER A 599 35.11 14.23 2.22
C SER A 599 34.56 14.67 0.87
N ASN A 600 34.40 13.73 -0.07
CA ASN A 600 34.12 14.02 -1.49
C ASN A 600 32.70 13.63 -1.93
N LEU A 601 31.83 13.27 -0.98
CA LEU A 601 30.45 12.91 -1.25
C LEU A 601 29.57 14.17 -1.28
N GLU A 602 29.26 14.67 -2.47
CA GLU A 602 28.56 15.95 -2.63
C GLU A 602 27.02 15.81 -2.65
N THR A 603 26.51 14.70 -3.21
CA THR A 603 25.07 14.51 -3.53
C THR A 603 24.35 13.50 -2.63
N ILE A 604 24.96 13.01 -1.56
CA ILE A 604 24.40 11.93 -0.73
C ILE A 604 23.10 12.39 -0.04
N GLU A 605 22.03 11.64 -0.29
CA GLU A 605 20.76 11.74 0.43
C GLU A 605 20.58 10.62 1.46
N ASN A 606 21.16 9.44 1.22
CA ASN A 606 21.07 8.28 2.09
C ASN A 606 22.45 7.66 2.30
N LEU A 607 22.91 7.68 3.56
CA LEU A 607 24.19 7.12 3.98
C LEU A 607 23.97 6.03 5.03
N ASN A 608 24.47 4.83 4.75
CA ASN A 608 24.52 3.73 5.70
C ASN A 608 25.95 3.22 5.85
N LEU A 609 26.52 3.33 7.05
CA LEU A 609 27.86 2.88 7.42
C LEU A 609 27.83 1.92 8.63
N SER A 610 26.75 1.16 8.79
CA SER A 610 26.53 0.28 9.95
C SER A 610 27.53 -0.89 10.01
N LEU A 611 27.90 -1.32 11.22
CA LEU A 611 28.75 -2.51 11.47
C LEU A 611 30.12 -2.45 10.77
N CYS A 612 30.72 -1.27 10.64
CA CYS A 612 31.97 -1.10 9.89
C CYS A 612 33.24 -1.05 10.74
N ASN A 613 33.13 -1.17 12.08
CA ASN A 613 34.23 -1.01 13.03
C ASN A 613 35.05 0.27 12.78
N LEU A 614 34.35 1.36 12.43
CA LEU A 614 34.97 2.64 12.11
C LEU A 614 35.63 3.27 13.35
N PRO A 615 36.78 3.94 13.19
CA PRO A 615 37.39 4.69 14.28
C PRO A 615 36.49 5.87 14.67
N SER A 616 36.47 6.22 15.97
CA SER A 616 35.75 7.41 16.43
C SER A 616 36.33 8.67 15.79
N GLY A 617 35.48 9.59 15.36
CA GLY A 617 35.87 10.79 14.60
C GLY A 617 35.79 10.58 13.09
N TYR A 618 35.37 9.41 12.59
CA TYR A 618 35.29 9.18 11.14
C TYR A 618 34.20 10.02 10.48
N LEU A 619 33.02 10.16 11.13
CA LEU A 619 31.91 10.94 10.56
C LEU A 619 32.24 12.42 10.47
N SER A 620 33.18 12.93 11.28
CA SER A 620 33.57 14.35 11.23
C SER A 620 34.14 14.78 9.86
N LYS A 621 34.57 13.82 9.02
CA LYS A 621 35.08 14.06 7.65
C LYS A 621 33.99 14.26 6.60
N LEU A 622 32.71 14.08 6.94
CA LEU A 622 31.60 14.20 6.00
C LEU A 622 31.57 15.58 5.33
N SER A 623 31.52 15.61 3.99
CA SER A 623 31.43 16.83 3.17
C SER A 623 30.39 17.81 3.71
N LEU A 624 30.72 19.10 3.72
CA LEU A 624 29.79 20.16 4.18
C LEU A 624 28.51 20.24 3.32
N LEU A 625 28.58 19.82 2.05
CA LEU A 625 27.43 19.79 1.15
C LEU A 625 26.34 18.82 1.62
N CYS A 626 26.72 17.75 2.35
CA CYS A 626 25.76 16.83 2.96
C CYS A 626 24.82 17.49 3.96
N ASN A 627 25.13 18.71 4.45
CA ASN A 627 24.25 19.42 5.37
C ASN A 627 22.87 19.70 4.76
N LEU A 628 22.82 19.93 3.44
CA LEU A 628 21.60 20.27 2.73
C LEU A 628 20.98 19.07 1.99
N SER A 629 21.74 18.00 1.75
CA SER A 629 21.26 16.84 0.97
C SER A 629 20.92 15.60 1.81
N LEU A 630 21.60 15.35 2.94
CA LEU A 630 21.48 14.09 3.67
C LEU A 630 20.16 13.98 4.45
N LYS A 631 19.27 13.09 3.99
CA LYS A 631 17.96 12.81 4.59
C LYS A 631 17.98 11.61 5.52
N ILE A 632 18.80 10.59 5.26
CA ILE A 632 18.85 9.35 6.04
C ILE A 632 20.29 9.03 6.40
N LEU A 633 20.56 8.86 7.71
CA LEU A 633 21.84 8.44 8.24
C LEU A 633 21.68 7.19 9.13
N SER A 634 22.31 6.10 8.72
CA SER A 634 22.44 4.87 9.52
C SER A 634 23.89 4.60 9.86
N TYR A 635 24.20 4.51 11.15
CA TYR A 635 25.56 4.38 11.69
C TYR A 635 25.67 3.31 12.78
N GLU A 636 24.86 2.26 12.69
CA GLU A 636 24.66 1.28 13.75
C GLU A 636 25.96 0.56 14.17
N PHE A 637 26.06 0.24 15.46
CA PHE A 637 27.15 -0.56 16.05
C PHE A 637 28.57 -0.03 15.81
N ASN A 638 28.73 1.28 15.62
CA ASN A 638 30.04 1.96 15.55
C ASN A 638 30.36 2.75 16.82
N SER A 639 31.56 3.31 16.90
CA SER A 639 31.97 4.20 17.99
C SER A 639 31.88 5.68 17.58
N LEU A 640 31.36 6.54 18.47
CA LEU A 640 31.18 7.98 18.24
C LEU A 640 31.94 8.79 19.28
N ASN A 641 32.59 9.88 18.86
CA ASN A 641 33.17 10.91 19.74
C ASN A 641 32.48 12.28 19.57
N LEU A 642 32.97 13.28 20.28
CA LEU A 642 32.36 14.63 20.29
C LEU A 642 32.35 15.26 18.90
N ASN A 643 33.42 15.07 18.11
CA ASN A 643 33.53 15.63 16.77
C ASN A 643 32.49 15.02 15.82
N ASP A 644 32.18 13.72 15.96
CA ASP A 644 31.13 13.07 15.19
C ASP A 644 29.76 13.69 15.50
N LEU A 645 29.42 13.88 16.79
CA LEU A 645 28.15 14.49 17.19
C LEU A 645 28.03 15.94 16.70
N GLN A 646 29.09 16.74 16.87
CA GLN A 646 29.12 18.12 16.37
C GLN A 646 28.94 18.18 14.86
N ARG A 647 29.55 17.26 14.12
CA ARG A 647 29.37 17.19 12.67
C ARG A 647 27.94 16.79 12.31
N MET A 648 27.37 15.77 12.96
CA MET A 648 25.99 15.35 12.71
C MET A 648 24.99 16.48 13.00
N GLY A 649 25.20 17.25 14.07
CA GLY A 649 24.36 18.40 14.43
C GLY A 649 24.15 19.39 13.29
N LYS A 650 25.11 19.52 12.35
CA LYS A 650 25.05 20.46 11.23
C LYS A 650 24.18 20.02 10.05
N LEU A 651 23.61 18.80 10.07
CA LEU A 651 22.76 18.27 9.01
C LEU A 651 21.37 18.91 9.09
N GLU A 652 20.93 19.67 8.09
CA GLU A 652 19.69 20.47 8.15
C GLU A 652 18.48 19.70 7.65
N THR A 653 18.67 18.79 6.69
CA THR A 653 17.60 18.06 6.00
C THR A 653 17.40 16.63 6.51
N LEU A 654 18.06 16.26 7.62
CA LEU A 654 18.01 14.90 8.15
C LEU A 654 16.60 14.55 8.65
N GLU A 655 16.01 13.50 8.10
CA GLU A 655 14.67 13.02 8.43
C GLU A 655 14.71 11.69 9.22
N GLU A 656 15.73 10.85 9.00
CA GLU A 656 15.89 9.58 9.70
C GLU A 656 17.32 9.42 10.22
N LEU A 657 17.44 9.16 11.53
CA LEU A 657 18.70 8.92 12.21
C LEU A 657 18.67 7.57 12.94
N ASN A 658 19.61 6.70 12.61
CA ASN A 658 19.74 5.38 13.21
C ASN A 658 21.16 5.17 13.77
N LEU A 659 21.27 5.14 15.09
CA LEU A 659 22.50 4.94 15.86
C LEU A 659 22.38 3.71 16.77
N ARG A 660 21.58 2.72 16.36
CA ARG A 660 21.37 1.48 17.13
C ARG A 660 22.71 0.83 17.51
N GLY A 661 22.88 0.52 18.79
CA GLY A 661 24.06 -0.15 19.33
C GLY A 661 25.36 0.65 19.27
N CYS A 662 25.32 1.96 18.98
CA CYS A 662 26.50 2.80 18.97
C CYS A 662 27.14 2.96 20.35
N LYS A 663 28.48 2.97 20.40
CA LYS A 663 29.25 3.26 21.61
C LYS A 663 29.68 4.73 21.64
N PHE A 664 29.18 5.48 22.61
CA PHE A 664 29.54 6.88 22.81
C PHE A 664 30.79 6.99 23.70
N ILE A 665 31.90 7.49 23.15
CA ILE A 665 33.18 7.57 23.85
C ILE A 665 33.22 8.87 24.68
N ARG A 666 33.09 8.73 26.01
CA ARG A 666 33.20 9.84 26.99
C ARG A 666 32.22 11.00 26.72
N ILE A 667 31.09 10.73 26.09
CA ILE A 667 30.03 11.68 25.75
C ILE A 667 28.65 11.01 25.87
N ASN A 668 27.58 11.81 25.89
CA ASN A 668 26.18 11.36 25.84
C ASN A 668 25.49 11.91 24.57
N PHE A 669 24.32 11.38 24.22
CA PHE A 669 23.57 11.79 23.04
C PHE A 669 23.15 13.27 23.10
N CYS A 670 22.84 13.79 24.29
CA CYS A 670 22.46 15.17 24.55
C CYS A 670 23.51 16.20 24.08
N LYS A 671 24.77 15.81 23.86
CA LYS A 671 25.82 16.69 23.33
C LYS A 671 25.62 17.10 21.87
N LEU A 672 24.62 16.56 21.16
CA LEU A 672 24.11 17.14 19.92
C LEU A 672 23.51 18.54 20.13
N ASN A 673 23.11 18.89 21.35
CA ASN A 673 22.31 20.08 21.66
C ASN A 673 22.94 21.44 21.32
N CYS A 674 24.27 21.55 21.23
CA CYS A 674 24.90 22.86 21.06
C CYS A 674 24.61 23.49 19.68
N GLU A 675 24.32 22.70 18.64
CA GLU A 675 24.17 23.20 17.25
C GLU A 675 23.26 22.31 16.36
N CYS A 676 22.32 21.54 16.94
CA CYS A 676 21.50 20.59 16.17
C CYS A 676 20.50 21.29 15.25
N LYS A 677 20.72 21.22 13.94
CA LYS A 677 19.91 21.86 12.90
C LYS A 677 18.70 21.04 12.44
N PHE A 678 18.70 19.72 12.64
CA PHE A 678 17.61 18.82 12.24
C PHE A 678 16.49 18.64 13.29
N LEU A 679 16.41 19.50 14.32
CA LEU A 679 15.35 19.42 15.36
C LEU A 679 13.92 19.48 14.79
N TYR A 680 13.76 20.17 13.65
CA TYR A 680 12.48 20.35 12.98
C TYR A 680 12.28 19.44 11.77
N SER A 681 13.31 18.73 11.29
CA SER A 681 13.18 17.85 10.12
C SER A 681 13.07 16.37 10.51
N LEU A 682 13.63 15.97 11.66
CA LEU A 682 13.71 14.56 12.05
C LEU A 682 12.32 13.96 12.31
N LYS A 683 12.04 12.86 11.60
CA LYS A 683 10.79 12.08 11.68
C LYS A 683 11.01 10.72 12.36
N LYS A 684 12.20 10.13 12.25
CA LYS A 684 12.53 8.84 12.86
C LYS A 684 13.86 8.87 13.59
N LEU A 685 13.87 8.35 14.81
CA LEU A 685 15.07 8.18 15.63
C LEU A 685 15.15 6.76 16.18
N ASP A 686 16.24 6.06 15.87
CA ASP A 686 16.58 4.77 16.48
C ASP A 686 17.91 4.88 17.24
N ILE A 687 17.82 4.75 18.57
CA ILE A 687 18.97 4.66 19.48
C ILE A 687 18.82 3.44 20.39
N TRP A 688 18.25 2.35 19.86
CA TRP A 688 18.17 1.08 20.59
C TRP A 688 19.57 0.53 20.89
N LEU A 689 19.75 -0.13 22.02
CA LEU A 689 21.03 -0.59 22.58
C LEU A 689 22.06 0.51 22.84
N VAL A 690 21.64 1.77 22.91
CA VAL A 690 22.48 2.89 23.36
C VAL A 690 22.20 3.17 24.84
N ARG A 691 23.25 3.41 25.62
CA ARG A 691 23.11 3.86 27.01
C ARG A 691 22.67 5.32 27.03
N ILE A 692 21.44 5.56 27.44
CA ILE A 692 20.85 6.90 27.55
C ILE A 692 20.55 7.26 29.01
N ASN A 693 20.57 8.55 29.33
CA ASN A 693 20.24 9.09 30.64
C ASN A 693 19.06 10.10 30.56
N ASN A 694 18.70 10.69 31.70
CA ASN A 694 17.58 11.64 31.77
C ASN A 694 17.84 12.96 31.01
N GLU A 695 19.10 13.38 30.82
CA GLU A 695 19.42 14.53 29.98
C GLU A 695 19.22 14.23 28.49
N ASP A 696 19.53 13.01 28.06
CA ASP A 696 19.28 12.54 26.70
C ASP A 696 17.77 12.53 26.41
N LEU A 697 16.94 12.05 27.34
CA LEU A 697 15.49 12.10 27.22
C LEU A 697 14.96 13.54 27.08
N LYS A 698 15.42 14.46 27.94
CA LYS A 698 15.06 15.88 27.86
C LYS A 698 15.44 16.48 26.50
N PHE A 699 16.60 16.09 25.96
CA PHE A 699 17.03 16.55 24.65
C PHE A 699 16.15 16.00 23.51
N ILE A 700 15.78 14.71 23.54
CA ILE A 700 14.91 14.08 22.54
C ILE A 700 13.56 14.80 22.46
N CYS A 701 13.02 15.23 23.60
CA CYS A 701 11.79 16.01 23.69
C CYS A 701 11.79 17.33 22.86
N ASN A 702 12.94 17.78 22.35
CA ASN A 702 13.03 18.95 21.47
C ASN A 702 12.70 18.65 19.99
N PHE A 703 12.64 17.38 19.56
CA PHE A 703 12.32 17.02 18.16
C PHE A 703 10.84 17.23 17.86
N ARG A 704 10.50 18.23 17.04
CA ARG A 704 9.11 18.67 16.84
C ARG A 704 8.31 17.81 15.87
N ASN A 705 8.99 17.15 14.92
CA ASN A 705 8.36 16.38 13.86
C ASN A 705 8.58 14.87 14.00
N LEU A 706 9.07 14.41 15.17
CA LEU A 706 9.35 13.02 15.44
C LEU A 706 8.05 12.20 15.45
N ARG A 707 7.99 11.13 14.64
CA ARG A 707 6.83 10.24 14.52
C ARG A 707 7.13 8.83 15.02
N ASN A 708 8.38 8.39 14.86
CA ASN A 708 8.82 7.06 15.24
C ASN A 708 10.05 7.17 16.13
N LEU A 709 9.98 6.53 17.29
CA LEU A 709 11.06 6.52 18.27
C LEU A 709 11.34 5.09 18.73
N THR A 710 12.60 4.69 18.68
CA THR A 710 13.08 3.41 19.22
C THR A 710 14.14 3.66 20.29
N LEU A 711 13.88 3.19 21.52
CA LEU A 711 14.74 3.39 22.69
C LEU A 711 15.00 2.10 23.46
N THR A 712 16.14 2.05 24.16
CA THR A 712 16.37 1.09 25.26
C THR A 712 15.88 1.67 26.58
N LEU A 713 15.07 0.89 27.30
CA LEU A 713 14.42 1.32 28.55
C LEU A 713 15.24 1.09 29.82
N SER A 714 16.37 0.38 29.73
CA SER A 714 17.14 0.00 30.92
C SER A 714 17.79 1.22 31.59
N GLY A 715 17.47 1.45 32.87
CA GLY A 715 18.13 2.49 33.68
C GLY A 715 17.53 3.89 33.56
N LEU A 716 16.33 4.02 32.98
CA LEU A 716 15.57 5.27 32.90
C LEU A 716 14.47 5.32 33.96
N ASP A 717 14.14 6.52 34.42
CA ASP A 717 12.95 6.77 35.23
C ASP A 717 11.69 6.65 34.34
N LEU A 718 10.80 5.73 34.69
CA LEU A 718 9.58 5.45 33.93
C LEU A 718 8.63 6.64 33.88
N TYR A 719 8.55 7.45 34.94
CA TYR A 719 7.67 8.62 34.96
C TYR A 719 8.20 9.71 34.01
N ALA A 720 9.51 10.00 34.08
CA ALA A 720 10.15 10.94 33.17
C ALA A 720 10.04 10.51 31.69
N LEU A 721 10.09 9.21 31.44
CA LEU A 721 9.89 8.64 30.11
C LEU A 721 8.44 8.80 29.64
N GLU A 722 7.45 8.47 30.48
CA GLU A 722 6.03 8.64 30.17
C GLU A 722 5.74 10.09 29.73
N ASP A 723 6.17 11.05 30.54
CA ASP A 723 6.02 12.47 30.24
C ASP A 723 6.67 12.84 28.92
N CYS A 724 7.90 12.37 28.65
CA CYS A 724 8.58 12.71 27.40
C CYS A 724 7.87 12.09 26.18
N LEU A 725 7.42 10.84 26.25
CA LEU A 725 6.73 10.17 25.14
C LEU A 725 5.38 10.83 24.82
N ILE A 726 4.64 11.26 25.84
CA ILE A 726 3.37 11.99 25.66
C ILE A 726 3.62 13.37 25.01
N LEU A 727 4.67 14.08 25.43
CA LEU A 727 5.03 15.38 24.88
C LEU A 727 5.44 15.32 23.39
N LEU A 728 6.06 14.22 22.97
CA LEU A 728 6.61 14.05 21.63
C LEU A 728 5.57 13.86 20.52
N LYS A 729 4.29 13.63 20.85
CA LYS A 729 3.19 13.38 19.88
C LYS A 729 3.55 12.34 18.80
N ILE A 730 4.34 11.33 19.17
CA ILE A 730 4.75 10.25 18.27
C ILE A 730 3.56 9.34 17.90
N TYR A 731 3.60 8.75 16.72
CA TYR A 731 2.63 7.72 16.32
C TYR A 731 3.08 6.33 16.77
N GLN A 732 4.39 6.08 16.78
CA GLN A 732 4.94 4.76 17.04
C GLN A 732 6.13 4.81 18.00
N PHE A 733 6.06 3.99 19.04
CA PHE A 733 7.15 3.76 19.99
C PHE A 733 7.59 2.30 19.94
N SER A 734 8.89 2.03 19.84
CA SER A 734 9.40 0.65 19.75
C SER A 734 10.50 0.36 20.77
N THR A 735 10.46 -0.82 21.41
CA THR A 735 11.43 -1.19 22.47
C THR A 735 11.44 -2.70 22.78
N HIS A 736 12.47 -3.17 23.48
CA HIS A 736 12.56 -4.54 24.01
C HIS A 736 11.99 -4.60 25.43
N VAL A 737 11.19 -5.63 25.73
CA VAL A 737 10.40 -5.72 26.96
C VAL A 737 10.86 -6.88 27.84
N ASN A 738 10.96 -6.65 29.15
CA ASN A 738 10.87 -7.72 30.14
C ASN A 738 9.41 -7.78 30.66
N ILE A 739 8.67 -8.81 30.28
CA ILE A 739 7.20 -8.92 30.48
C ILE A 739 6.82 -9.05 31.97
N ALA A 740 7.79 -9.35 32.84
CA ALA A 740 7.55 -9.54 34.27
C ALA A 740 7.38 -8.23 35.06
N ASP A 741 7.70 -7.07 34.49
CA ASP A 741 7.70 -5.79 35.22
C ASP A 741 6.37 -5.04 35.03
N ARG A 742 5.63 -4.87 36.14
CA ARG A 742 4.34 -4.17 36.19
C ARG A 742 4.44 -2.70 35.78
N GLY A 743 5.61 -2.07 35.93
CA GLY A 743 5.85 -0.68 35.53
C GLY A 743 5.72 -0.47 34.02
N PHE A 744 6.30 -1.38 33.22
CA PHE A 744 6.21 -1.30 31.74
C PHE A 744 4.81 -1.60 31.22
N ILE A 745 4.06 -2.50 31.87
CA ILE A 745 2.66 -2.79 31.51
C ILE A 745 1.80 -1.52 31.65
N LYS A 746 1.95 -0.81 32.78
CA LYS A 746 1.23 0.44 33.04
C LYS A 746 1.58 1.53 32.02
N LEU A 747 2.87 1.71 31.74
CA LEU A 747 3.34 2.66 30.73
C LEU A 747 2.71 2.39 29.35
N PHE A 748 2.72 1.14 28.88
CA PHE A 748 2.16 0.80 27.57
C PHE A 748 0.64 0.97 27.49
N GLY A 749 -0.08 0.71 28.58
CA GLY A 749 -1.51 1.02 28.68
C GLY A 749 -1.75 2.52 28.44
N CYS A 750 -1.04 3.38 29.17
CA CYS A 750 -1.14 4.83 29.03
C CYS A 750 -0.82 5.30 27.59
N LEU A 751 0.27 4.80 26.99
CA LEU A 751 0.67 5.17 25.62
C LEU A 751 -0.41 4.79 24.58
N ASN A 752 -0.99 3.59 24.69
CA ASN A 752 -2.06 3.16 23.77
C ASN A 752 -3.33 4.00 23.92
N GLU A 753 -3.73 4.37 25.14
CA GLU A 753 -4.86 5.29 25.40
C GLU A 753 -4.64 6.68 24.77
N LYS A 754 -3.38 7.12 24.69
CA LYS A 754 -2.98 8.36 24.01
C LYS A 754 -2.82 8.19 22.49
N GLY A 755 -3.14 7.03 21.93
CA GLY A 755 -3.07 6.75 20.49
C GLY A 755 -1.65 6.47 19.96
N ILE A 756 -0.69 6.20 20.85
CA ILE A 756 0.69 5.86 20.48
C ILE A 756 0.79 4.35 20.32
N ARG A 757 1.09 3.87 19.10
CA ARG A 757 1.27 2.45 18.82
C ARG A 757 2.58 1.94 19.39
N VAL A 758 2.51 1.05 20.36
CA VAL A 758 3.70 0.39 20.93
C VAL A 758 4.04 -0.87 20.13
N ILE A 759 5.26 -0.94 19.58
CA ILE A 759 5.82 -2.13 18.92
C ILE A 759 6.87 -2.77 19.83
N ARG A 760 6.70 -4.05 20.10
CA ARG A 760 7.66 -4.84 20.88
C ARG A 760 8.67 -5.46 19.91
N ILE A 761 9.97 -5.18 20.12
CA ILE A 761 11.10 -5.66 19.30
C ILE A 761 11.80 -6.82 20.00
#